data_AF-A0A229ULV3-F1
#
_entry.id   AF-A0A229ULV3-F1
#
_cell.length_a   1.000
_cell.length_b   1.000
_cell.length_c   1.000
_cell.angle_alpha   90.00
_cell.angle_beta   90.00
_cell.angle_gamma   90.00
#
_symmetry.space_group_name_H-M   'P 1'
#
loop_
_entity.id
_entity.type
_entity.pdbx_description
1 polymer ?
#
loop_
_entity_poly.entity_id
_entity_poly.type
_entity_poly.pdbx_seq_one_letter_code
_entity_poly.pdbx_strand_id
1 'polypeptide(L)'
;MILSGIQLAWAIVLMKYHEPDQLQLSFQSRYPLPVWTCNHAALHADADMVLEIKVSIEDTIKDLKAKLYRLLAEYTDVSGRVSASLTLPVSVTSHDSVWAKELEAIVFADRQLNSHLHGEISLGRLKGHLLKAYEAMLRDERVRIKDVDILSPEERSQLLIEFNQTQADYPKGLTIHGLFMRQAAANPNSLAVVCNKESISYAELDRRSSRLAVKLRSRGVRPGCIVAITADRTIEMIIGLLAILKSGGAYLPIDLRAPQAHNQLILEDSGAQIAISKSLSRSAGVELIDPYDPMSYDQPDLHTEWEGHSTDLAYVIYTSGSTGTPKGVMVRHQEVINFCCWLDAKYQIADHPRILQSANLTFDASVESIFGALLNGGTSILIRSELLLHKRAFHDFIRKHQVHIVPLVPTLLSLLTDEDKLESVRVVITGGDVLERELKDRVIAKGYKLYNHYGPTETTVVVMATDVEQDQVTLGKPIANTRIYVLNRRLELCPIGVWGEICIAGDGVSRGYLNRDDLTQEKFVAHPYEPGQLLYRTGDIGRWLQDGRVEYAGRTDSQLKINSILVHPETIRKHLKTHSSIKEAQVLEIKVNGINKLVAYYTVNEPVSAVLLREHLLLYILPAIMPSQFIEITDFPLNLNGKLNKQALIEWVLT
;
A
#
# COMPACT_ATOMS: atom_id res chain seq x y z
N MET A 1 -5.26 -26.57 40.31
CA MET A 1 -5.85 -25.63 39.32
C MET A 1 -6.56 -26.43 38.25
N ILE A 2 -7.81 -26.07 37.95
CA ILE A 2 -8.58 -26.74 36.91
C ILE A 2 -8.59 -25.84 35.69
N LEU A 3 -7.97 -26.29 34.59
CA LEU A 3 -8.11 -25.65 33.29
C LEU A 3 -9.33 -26.26 32.61
N SER A 4 -10.29 -25.43 32.22
CA SER A 4 -11.47 -25.91 31.53
C SER A 4 -11.22 -26.11 30.04
N GLY A 5 -12.09 -26.88 29.40
CA GLY A 5 -12.08 -27.00 27.93
C GLY A 5 -12.30 -25.67 27.21
N ILE A 6 -13.00 -24.71 27.84
CA ILE A 6 -13.22 -23.36 27.30
C ILE A 6 -11.89 -22.59 27.25
N GLN A 7 -11.08 -22.67 28.30
CA GLN A 7 -9.77 -22.01 28.31
C GLN A 7 -8.84 -22.58 27.23
N LEU A 8 -8.89 -23.89 26.99
CA LEU A 8 -8.11 -24.50 25.91
C LEU A 8 -8.65 -24.09 24.51
N ALA A 9 -9.97 -23.99 24.35
CA ALA A 9 -10.57 -23.46 23.12
C ALA A 9 -10.13 -22.01 22.86
N TRP A 10 -9.98 -21.21 23.91
CA TRP A 10 -9.45 -19.85 23.78
C TRP A 10 -7.99 -19.82 23.28
N ALA A 11 -7.15 -20.75 23.75
CA ALA A 11 -5.79 -20.90 23.22
C ALA A 11 -5.79 -21.17 21.71
N ILE A 12 -6.71 -22.02 21.23
CA ILE A 12 -6.88 -22.28 19.79
C ILE A 12 -7.28 -21.00 19.04
N VAL A 13 -8.20 -20.20 19.59
CA VAL A 13 -8.59 -18.90 18.99
C VAL A 13 -7.38 -17.97 18.87
N LEU A 14 -6.57 -17.81 19.92
CA LEU A 14 -5.36 -16.99 19.87
C LEU A 14 -4.35 -17.51 18.84
N MET A 15 -4.19 -18.83 18.72
CA MET A 15 -3.34 -19.43 17.70
C MET A 15 -3.86 -19.16 16.29
N LYS A 16 -5.18 -19.16 16.07
CA LYS A 16 -5.79 -18.82 14.79
C LYS A 16 -5.66 -17.34 14.44
N TYR A 17 -5.65 -16.45 15.44
CA TYR A 17 -5.49 -15.02 15.21
C TYR A 17 -4.05 -14.60 14.94
N HIS A 18 -3.09 -15.18 15.67
CA HIS A 18 -1.74 -14.62 15.75
C HIS A 18 -0.65 -15.56 15.24
N GLU A 19 -0.97 -16.84 15.03
CA GLU A 19 -0.02 -17.89 14.65
C GLU A 19 1.32 -17.82 15.42
N PRO A 20 1.29 -17.73 16.76
CA PRO A 20 2.50 -17.56 17.53
C PRO A 20 3.32 -18.86 17.55
N ASP A 21 4.63 -18.74 17.65
CA ASP A 21 5.51 -19.89 17.92
C ASP A 21 5.44 -20.34 19.39
N GLN A 22 4.85 -19.50 20.24
CA GLN A 22 4.77 -19.71 21.68
C GLN A 22 3.55 -18.99 22.30
N LEU A 23 2.84 -19.70 23.18
CA LEU A 23 1.82 -19.14 24.04
C LEU A 23 2.30 -19.07 25.48
N GLN A 24 1.74 -18.13 26.24
CA GLN A 24 1.94 -18.01 27.67
C GLN A 24 0.59 -18.17 28.39
N LEU A 25 0.61 -18.89 29.51
CA LEU A 25 -0.53 -19.03 30.39
C LEU A 25 -0.18 -18.41 31.75
N SER A 26 -0.78 -17.26 32.03
CA SER A 26 -0.51 -16.47 33.22
C SER A 26 -1.57 -16.71 34.30
N PHE A 27 -1.12 -16.78 35.56
CA PHE A 27 -1.96 -16.92 36.74
C PHE A 27 -1.74 -15.71 37.64
N GLN A 28 -2.84 -15.08 38.05
CA GLN A 28 -2.81 -13.83 38.81
C GLN A 28 -3.80 -13.92 39.97
N SER A 29 -3.39 -13.57 41.19
CA SER A 29 -4.22 -13.59 42.39
C SER A 29 -5.45 -12.68 42.29
N ARG A 30 -5.39 -11.65 41.44
CA ARG A 30 -6.51 -10.73 41.17
C ARG A 30 -7.57 -11.30 40.23
N TYR A 31 -7.26 -12.32 39.43
CA TYR A 31 -8.20 -12.90 38.48
C TYR A 31 -8.44 -14.38 38.80
N PRO A 32 -9.71 -14.83 38.88
CA PRO A 32 -10.04 -16.19 39.30
C PRO A 32 -9.66 -17.26 38.26
N LEU A 33 -9.37 -16.86 37.02
CA LEU A 33 -9.08 -17.76 35.90
C LEU A 33 -7.72 -17.42 35.28
N PRO A 34 -6.91 -18.41 34.90
CA PRO A 34 -5.70 -18.17 34.13
C PRO A 34 -5.99 -17.60 32.74
N VAL A 35 -5.03 -16.84 32.22
CA VAL A 35 -5.17 -16.02 31.01
C VAL A 35 -4.10 -16.39 30.00
N TRP A 36 -4.52 -16.62 28.76
CA TRP A 36 -3.63 -16.89 27.65
C TRP A 36 -3.15 -15.60 27.00
N THR A 37 -1.88 -15.55 26.61
CA THR A 37 -1.29 -14.41 25.89
C THR A 37 -0.29 -14.89 24.83
N CYS A 38 0.00 -14.04 23.85
CA CYS A 38 1.07 -14.24 22.87
C CYS A 38 2.31 -13.47 23.34
N ASN A 39 3.29 -14.17 23.92
CA ASN A 39 4.59 -13.68 24.41
C ASN A 39 4.74 -12.15 24.58
N HIS A 40 4.19 -11.57 25.67
CA HIS A 40 4.17 -10.13 25.88
C HIS A 40 4.75 -9.73 27.25
N ALA A 41 5.95 -9.14 27.24
CA ALA A 41 6.73 -8.84 28.45
C ALA A 41 6.02 -7.94 29.48
N ALA A 42 5.16 -7.02 29.01
CA ALA A 42 4.48 -6.02 29.83
C ALA A 42 3.43 -6.60 30.81
N LEU A 43 2.87 -7.78 30.53
CA LEU A 43 1.84 -8.41 31.38
C LEU A 43 2.44 -9.22 32.55
N HIS A 44 3.77 -9.36 32.61
CA HIS A 44 4.46 -10.19 33.60
C HIS A 44 4.70 -9.49 34.94
N ALA A 45 4.60 -8.16 35.02
CA ALA A 45 4.93 -7.43 36.24
C ALA A 45 4.04 -7.80 37.44
N ASP A 46 2.80 -8.24 37.18
CA ASP A 46 1.79 -8.59 38.20
C ASP A 46 1.39 -10.09 38.18
N ALA A 47 2.11 -10.95 37.44
CA ALA A 47 1.80 -12.37 37.34
C ALA A 47 2.46 -13.18 38.48
N ASP A 48 1.66 -13.96 39.21
CA ASP A 48 2.19 -14.87 40.25
C ASP A 48 2.90 -16.07 39.63
N MET A 49 2.47 -16.47 38.43
CA MET A 49 3.05 -17.59 37.68
C MET A 49 2.77 -17.42 36.18
N VAL A 50 3.75 -17.77 35.35
CA VAL A 50 3.62 -17.80 33.89
C VAL A 50 4.16 -19.13 33.38
N LEU A 51 3.34 -19.87 32.63
CA LEU A 51 3.76 -21.09 31.93
C LEU A 51 3.96 -20.80 30.46
N GLU A 52 5.11 -21.22 29.94
CA GLU A 52 5.51 -21.01 28.56
C GLU A 52 5.35 -22.27 27.73
N ILE A 53 4.57 -22.18 26.64
CA ILE A 53 4.18 -23.35 25.85
C ILE A 53 4.58 -23.10 24.40
N LYS A 54 5.51 -23.91 23.87
CA LYS A 54 5.80 -23.93 22.44
C LYS A 54 4.64 -24.53 21.68
N VAL A 55 4.11 -23.80 20.72
CA VAL A 55 2.94 -24.21 19.94
C VAL A 55 3.21 -24.07 18.46
N SER A 56 2.45 -24.81 17.66
CA SER A 56 2.43 -24.68 16.21
C SER A 56 1.01 -24.85 15.71
N ILE A 57 0.62 -24.10 14.69
CA ILE A 57 -0.67 -24.32 14.01
C ILE A 57 -0.74 -25.68 13.28
N GLU A 58 0.40 -26.36 13.11
CA GLU A 58 0.45 -27.74 12.62
C GLU A 58 0.17 -28.79 13.71
N ASP A 59 0.21 -28.42 14.99
CA ASP A 59 -0.17 -29.31 16.09
C ASP A 59 -1.64 -29.72 15.96
N THR A 60 -1.96 -30.94 16.36
CA THR A 60 -3.35 -31.32 16.60
C THR A 60 -3.84 -30.79 17.94
N ILE A 61 -5.16 -30.72 18.13
CA ILE A 61 -5.75 -30.37 19.44
C ILE A 61 -5.22 -31.33 20.52
N LYS A 62 -5.06 -32.62 20.19
CA LYS A 62 -4.46 -33.63 21.07
C LYS A 62 -3.01 -33.31 21.44
N ASP A 63 -2.20 -32.84 20.48
CA ASP A 63 -0.81 -32.47 20.74
C ASP A 63 -0.72 -31.26 21.68
N LEU A 64 -1.55 -30.24 21.45
CA LEU A 64 -1.64 -29.07 22.33
C LEU A 64 -2.04 -29.47 23.76
N LYS A 65 -3.04 -30.35 23.90
CA LYS A 65 -3.42 -30.94 25.20
C LYS A 65 -2.24 -31.62 25.85
N ALA A 66 -1.55 -32.50 25.13
CA ALA A 66 -0.42 -33.26 25.66
C ALA A 66 0.73 -32.35 26.13
N LYS A 67 1.05 -31.28 25.39
CA LYS A 67 2.06 -30.29 25.77
C LYS A 67 1.67 -29.58 27.07
N LEU A 68 0.42 -29.12 27.16
CA LEU A 68 -0.11 -28.45 28.36
C LEU A 68 -0.09 -29.37 29.59
N TYR A 69 -0.53 -30.63 29.44
CA TYR A 69 -0.48 -31.61 30.53
C TYR A 69 0.93 -31.86 31.04
N ARG A 70 1.91 -31.97 30.12
CA ARG A 70 3.31 -32.20 30.48
C ARG A 70 3.88 -31.03 31.26
N LEU A 71 3.65 -29.80 30.80
CA LEU A 71 4.07 -28.57 31.47
C LEU A 71 3.44 -28.42 32.88
N LEU A 72 2.14 -28.72 33.00
CA LEU A 72 1.47 -28.68 34.30
C LEU A 72 2.04 -29.73 35.25
N ALA A 73 2.30 -30.95 34.77
CA ALA A 73 2.86 -32.03 35.58
C ALA A 73 4.29 -31.72 36.07
N GLU A 74 5.16 -31.22 35.19
CA GLU A 74 6.51 -30.78 35.54
C GLU A 74 6.49 -29.69 36.63
N TYR A 75 5.52 -28.77 36.56
CA TYR A 75 5.38 -27.71 37.58
C TYR A 75 4.86 -28.24 38.93
N THR A 76 3.92 -29.20 38.90
CA THR A 76 3.41 -29.82 40.13
C THR A 76 4.49 -30.54 40.93
N ASP A 77 5.47 -31.13 40.24
CA ASP A 77 6.59 -31.86 40.84
C ASP A 77 7.63 -30.92 41.50
N VAL A 78 7.89 -29.77 40.88
CA VAL A 78 8.88 -28.79 41.38
C VAL A 78 8.36 -27.93 42.54
N SER A 79 7.07 -27.57 42.55
CA SER A 79 6.53 -26.59 43.50
C SER A 79 5.82 -27.20 44.71
N GLY A 80 5.43 -28.48 44.65
CA GLY A 80 4.71 -29.20 45.72
C GLY A 80 3.38 -28.60 46.17
N ARG A 81 2.91 -27.51 45.53
CA ARG A 81 1.83 -26.63 46.03
C ARG A 81 0.53 -26.70 45.24
N VAL A 82 0.50 -27.35 44.08
CA VAL A 82 -0.69 -27.39 43.22
C VAL A 82 -0.82 -28.76 42.57
N SER A 83 -1.96 -29.44 42.70
CA SER A 83 -2.36 -30.49 41.76
C SER A 83 -3.19 -29.84 40.64
N ALA A 84 -2.80 -30.07 39.39
CA ALA A 84 -3.52 -29.55 38.22
C ALA A 84 -4.22 -30.71 37.51
N SER A 85 -5.52 -30.58 37.28
CA SER A 85 -6.32 -31.51 36.48
C SER A 85 -7.07 -30.72 35.42
N LEU A 86 -7.10 -31.23 34.18
CA LEU A 86 -7.87 -30.62 33.11
C LEU A 86 -9.19 -31.38 33.02
N THR A 87 -10.30 -30.72 33.33
CA THR A 87 -11.64 -31.32 33.25
C THR A 87 -12.32 -30.78 32.01
N LEU A 88 -12.52 -31.64 31.01
CA LEU A 88 -13.36 -31.33 29.85
C LEU A 88 -14.81 -31.69 30.20
N PRO A 89 -15.77 -30.75 30.20
CA PRO A 89 -17.18 -31.11 30.28
C PRO A 89 -17.56 -31.97 29.07
N VAL A 90 -18.32 -33.04 29.32
CA VAL A 90 -18.56 -34.13 28.35
C VAL A 90 -19.70 -33.83 27.36
N SER A 91 -20.36 -32.66 27.38
CA SER A 91 -21.44 -32.42 26.40
C SER A 91 -21.68 -30.95 26.06
N VAL A 92 -21.93 -30.67 24.77
CA VAL A 92 -22.45 -29.40 24.22
C VAL A 92 -23.95 -29.23 24.52
N THR A 93 -24.62 -30.30 25.00
CA THR A 93 -26.08 -30.38 25.02
C THR A 93 -26.76 -29.64 26.16
N SER A 94 -26.03 -29.07 27.12
CA SER A 94 -26.60 -28.07 28.02
C SER A 94 -25.77 -26.79 28.00
N HIS A 95 -26.36 -25.73 27.47
CA HIS A 95 -26.00 -24.36 27.77
C HIS A 95 -26.35 -24.08 29.25
N ASP A 96 -25.80 -24.86 30.18
CA ASP A 96 -26.04 -24.64 31.60
C ASP A 96 -25.46 -23.28 31.99
N SER A 97 -26.18 -22.56 32.85
CA SER A 97 -25.86 -21.18 33.25
C SER A 97 -24.42 -20.99 33.77
N VAL A 98 -23.76 -22.06 34.23
CA VAL A 98 -22.36 -22.06 34.67
C VAL A 98 -21.39 -21.92 33.50
N TRP A 99 -21.63 -22.64 32.40
CA TRP A 99 -20.78 -22.59 31.20
C TRP A 99 -20.85 -21.20 30.54
N ALA A 100 -22.05 -20.63 30.43
CA ALA A 100 -22.23 -19.29 29.89
C ALA A 100 -21.50 -18.22 30.73
N LYS A 101 -21.55 -18.34 32.06
CA LYS A 101 -20.83 -17.45 32.99
C LYS A 101 -19.32 -17.59 32.89
N GLU A 102 -18.81 -18.81 32.74
CA GLU A 102 -17.37 -19.05 32.58
C GLU A 102 -16.84 -18.46 31.27
N LEU A 103 -17.57 -18.69 30.17
CA LEU A 103 -17.25 -18.10 28.87
C LEU A 103 -17.26 -16.57 28.91
N GLU A 104 -18.25 -15.98 29.58
CA GLU A 104 -18.30 -14.52 29.81
C GLU A 104 -17.12 -14.02 30.62
N ALA A 105 -16.74 -14.73 31.68
CA ALA A 105 -15.60 -14.37 32.52
C ALA A 105 -14.28 -14.42 31.73
N ILE A 106 -14.07 -15.46 30.91
CA ILE A 106 -12.86 -15.60 30.08
C ILE A 106 -12.78 -14.46 29.07
N VAL A 107 -13.83 -14.23 28.27
CA VAL A 107 -13.82 -13.19 27.24
C VAL A 107 -13.68 -11.79 27.86
N PHE A 108 -14.31 -11.55 29.02
CA PHE A 108 -14.18 -10.28 29.72
C PHE A 108 -12.77 -10.05 30.28
N ALA A 109 -12.20 -11.04 30.98
CA ALA A 109 -10.85 -10.95 31.53
C ALA A 109 -9.81 -10.80 30.43
N ASP A 110 -9.94 -11.57 29.36
CA ASP A 110 -9.08 -11.50 28.20
C ASP A 110 -9.15 -10.12 27.53
N ARG A 111 -10.35 -9.56 27.29
CA ARG A 111 -10.48 -8.23 26.70
C ARG A 111 -9.80 -7.14 27.54
N GLN A 112 -9.78 -7.27 28.87
CA GLN A 112 -9.10 -6.31 29.75
C GLN A 112 -7.58 -6.43 29.64
N LEU A 113 -7.05 -7.65 29.60
CA LEU A 113 -5.62 -7.94 29.64
C LEU A 113 -4.96 -7.92 28.26
N ASN A 114 -5.71 -8.29 27.23
CA ASN A 114 -5.31 -8.41 25.83
C ASN A 114 -6.05 -7.40 24.93
N SER A 115 -6.42 -6.24 25.49
CA SER A 115 -7.13 -5.18 24.75
C SER A 115 -6.43 -4.77 23.44
N HIS A 116 -5.10 -4.79 23.43
CA HIS A 116 -4.26 -4.55 22.26
C HIS A 116 -4.43 -5.61 21.14
N LEU A 117 -4.80 -6.85 21.49
CA LEU A 117 -5.04 -7.94 20.54
C LEU A 117 -6.47 -7.94 19.99
N HIS A 118 -7.44 -7.43 20.76
CA HIS A 118 -8.88 -7.64 20.49
C HIS A 118 -9.73 -6.37 20.49
N GLY A 119 -9.13 -5.17 20.56
CA GLY A 119 -9.85 -3.90 20.75
C GLY A 119 -11.05 -3.68 19.82
N GLU A 120 -10.94 -4.15 18.58
CA GLU A 120 -11.94 -3.98 17.52
C GLU A 120 -12.94 -5.16 17.39
N ILE A 121 -12.70 -6.26 18.11
CA ILE A 121 -13.56 -7.45 18.05
C ILE A 121 -14.70 -7.30 19.07
N SER A 122 -15.95 -7.44 18.60
CA SER A 122 -17.10 -7.39 19.50
C SER A 122 -17.10 -8.59 20.45
N LEU A 123 -17.63 -8.41 21.67
CA LEU A 123 -17.77 -9.51 22.62
C LEU A 123 -18.55 -10.68 22.01
N GLY A 124 -19.62 -10.39 21.26
CA GLY A 124 -20.42 -11.43 20.60
C GLY A 124 -19.60 -12.31 19.66
N ARG A 125 -18.65 -11.73 18.92
CA ARG A 125 -17.79 -12.48 18.00
C ARG A 125 -16.70 -13.26 18.71
N LEU A 126 -16.06 -12.69 19.73
CA LEU A 126 -15.11 -13.43 20.57
C LEU A 126 -15.78 -14.67 21.15
N LYS A 127 -17.03 -14.53 21.66
CA LYS A 127 -17.84 -15.66 22.13
C LYS A 127 -18.11 -16.68 21.01
N GLY A 128 -18.46 -16.22 19.80
CA GLY A 128 -18.70 -17.07 18.63
C GLY A 128 -17.48 -17.88 18.20
N HIS A 129 -16.31 -17.25 18.11
CA HIS A 129 -15.05 -17.91 17.76
C HIS A 129 -14.63 -18.95 18.79
N LEU A 130 -14.76 -18.61 20.07
CA LEU A 130 -14.50 -19.52 21.18
C LEU A 130 -15.43 -20.74 21.14
N LEU A 131 -16.72 -20.52 20.88
CA LEU A 131 -17.71 -21.57 20.67
C LEU A 131 -17.32 -22.51 19.53
N LYS A 132 -16.94 -21.96 18.37
CA LYS A 132 -16.52 -22.75 17.20
C LYS A 132 -15.26 -23.58 17.48
N ALA A 133 -14.27 -22.99 18.15
CA ALA A 133 -13.07 -23.72 18.57
C ALA A 133 -13.40 -24.85 19.55
N TYR A 134 -14.30 -24.61 20.51
CA TYR A 134 -14.75 -25.61 21.47
C TYR A 134 -15.54 -26.76 20.81
N GLU A 135 -16.44 -26.44 19.88
CA GLU A 135 -17.16 -27.43 19.06
C GLU A 135 -16.19 -28.33 18.28
N ALA A 136 -15.15 -27.74 17.67
CA ALA A 136 -14.13 -28.50 16.95
C ALA A 136 -13.36 -29.44 17.88
N MET A 137 -12.99 -28.99 19.09
CA MET A 137 -12.33 -29.82 20.09
C MET A 137 -13.13 -31.05 20.50
N LEU A 138 -14.46 -30.91 20.63
CA LEU A 138 -15.34 -32.01 21.03
C LEU A 138 -15.62 -32.98 19.88
N ARG A 139 -15.50 -32.53 18.64
CA ARG A 139 -15.78 -33.33 17.45
C ARG A 139 -14.62 -34.26 17.08
N ASP A 140 -13.39 -33.75 16.99
CA ASP A 140 -12.20 -34.56 16.71
C ASP A 140 -10.93 -33.89 17.21
N GLU A 141 -10.27 -34.48 18.21
CA GLU A 141 -9.02 -33.95 18.76
C GLU A 141 -7.80 -34.13 17.83
N ARG A 142 -7.93 -34.91 16.74
CA ARG A 142 -6.85 -35.13 15.76
C ARG A 142 -6.83 -34.06 14.67
N VAL A 143 -7.80 -33.16 14.64
CA VAL A 143 -7.79 -32.01 13.73
C VAL A 143 -6.58 -31.14 14.05
N ARG A 144 -5.88 -30.68 13.01
CA ARG A 144 -4.80 -29.70 13.18
C ARG A 144 -5.41 -28.36 13.52
N ILE A 145 -4.71 -27.59 14.35
CA ILE A 145 -5.19 -26.28 14.79
C ILE A 145 -5.44 -25.36 13.59
N LYS A 146 -4.60 -25.41 12.56
CA LYS A 146 -4.82 -24.65 11.32
C LYS A 146 -6.16 -24.96 10.64
N ASP A 147 -6.65 -26.19 10.73
CA ASP A 147 -7.87 -26.64 10.06
C ASP A 147 -9.14 -26.38 10.90
N VAL A 148 -9.00 -25.80 12.10
CA VAL A 148 -10.13 -25.37 12.92
C VAL A 148 -10.74 -24.09 12.32
N ASP A 149 -11.98 -24.18 11.83
CA ASP A 149 -12.75 -23.02 11.39
C ASP A 149 -13.41 -22.35 12.59
N ILE A 150 -12.99 -21.12 12.88
CA ILE A 150 -13.51 -20.31 13.97
C ILE A 150 -14.57 -19.31 13.50
N LEU A 151 -14.70 -19.08 12.20
CA LEU A 151 -15.64 -18.08 11.67
C LEU A 151 -17.07 -18.62 11.68
N SER A 152 -18.02 -17.76 12.03
CA SER A 152 -19.43 -18.06 11.80
C SER A 152 -19.76 -17.92 10.30
N PRO A 153 -20.82 -18.58 9.80
CA PRO A 153 -21.29 -18.37 8.42
C PRO A 153 -21.59 -16.89 8.11
N GLU A 154 -22.12 -16.16 9.07
CA GLU A 154 -22.47 -14.73 8.95
C GLU A 154 -21.21 -13.87 8.82
N GLU A 155 -20.19 -14.07 9.67
CA GLU A 155 -18.94 -13.31 9.57
C GLU A 155 -18.19 -13.65 8.28
N ARG A 156 -18.20 -14.92 7.85
CA ARG A 156 -17.64 -15.32 6.56
C ARG A 156 -18.35 -14.62 5.39
N SER A 157 -19.68 -14.53 5.43
CA SER A 157 -20.47 -13.77 4.45
C SER A 157 -20.11 -12.29 4.46
N GLN A 158 -19.93 -11.70 5.64
CA GLN A 158 -19.52 -10.30 5.77
C GLN A 158 -18.17 -10.01 5.11
N LEU A 159 -17.17 -10.86 5.40
CA LEU A 159 -15.81 -10.73 4.89
C LEU A 159 -15.70 -10.98 3.38
N LEU A 160 -16.46 -11.96 2.86
CA LEU A 160 -16.39 -12.33 1.43
C LEU A 160 -17.29 -11.48 0.55
N ILE A 161 -18.47 -11.11 1.05
CA ILE A 161 -19.55 -10.53 0.24
C ILE A 161 -19.82 -9.10 0.72
N GLU A 162 -20.34 -8.90 1.92
CA GLU A 162 -20.94 -7.60 2.33
C GLU A 162 -19.94 -6.44 2.28
N PHE A 163 -18.72 -6.61 2.81
CA PHE A 163 -17.69 -5.57 2.75
C PHE A 163 -17.13 -5.34 1.33
N ASN A 164 -17.44 -6.25 0.41
CA ASN A 164 -16.91 -6.33 -0.94
C ASN A 164 -18.01 -6.16 -2.02
N GLN A 165 -19.20 -5.67 -1.64
CA GLN A 165 -20.29 -5.34 -2.57
C GLN A 165 -20.01 -4.02 -3.32
N THR A 166 -19.02 -4.05 -4.21
CA THR A 166 -18.51 -2.85 -4.89
C THR A 166 -18.79 -2.82 -6.39
N GLN A 167 -19.54 -3.79 -6.92
CA GLN A 167 -19.87 -3.87 -8.33
C GLN A 167 -20.52 -2.58 -8.83
N ALA A 168 -19.96 -1.99 -9.89
CA ALA A 168 -20.52 -0.82 -10.56
C ALA A 168 -20.28 -0.90 -12.07
N ASP A 169 -21.24 -0.44 -12.86
CA ASP A 169 -21.10 -0.37 -14.30
C ASP A 169 -20.12 0.75 -14.69
N TYR A 170 -19.26 0.44 -15.65
CA TYR A 170 -18.34 1.40 -16.25
C TYR A 170 -18.06 0.96 -17.69
N PRO A 171 -17.55 1.85 -18.57
CA PRO A 171 -17.36 1.54 -20.00
C PRO A 171 -16.12 0.65 -20.23
N LYS A 172 -16.16 -0.59 -19.72
CA LYS A 172 -15.07 -1.57 -19.67
C LYS A 172 -14.46 -1.94 -21.03
N GLY A 173 -15.22 -1.81 -22.10
CA GLY A 173 -14.76 -2.11 -23.47
C GLY A 173 -14.05 -0.94 -24.17
N LEU A 174 -13.96 0.24 -23.54
CA LEU A 174 -13.37 1.42 -24.16
C LEU A 174 -11.92 1.65 -23.75
N THR A 175 -11.25 2.53 -24.48
CA THR A 175 -9.90 2.98 -24.20
C THR A 175 -9.92 4.39 -23.59
N ILE A 176 -8.83 4.74 -22.89
CA ILE A 176 -8.64 6.08 -22.31
C ILE A 176 -8.74 7.16 -23.39
N HIS A 177 -8.05 6.96 -24.52
CA HIS A 177 -8.09 7.90 -25.63
C HIS A 177 -9.48 7.95 -26.28
N GLY A 178 -10.21 6.83 -26.33
CA GLY A 178 -11.60 6.79 -26.81
C GLY A 178 -12.55 7.64 -25.97
N LEU A 179 -12.46 7.54 -24.64
CA LEU A 179 -13.24 8.37 -23.72
C LEU A 179 -12.84 9.84 -23.78
N PHE A 180 -11.54 10.13 -23.87
CA PHE A 180 -11.06 11.50 -24.07
C PHE A 180 -11.63 12.13 -25.35
N MET A 181 -11.62 11.42 -26.48
CA MET A 181 -12.17 11.92 -27.74
C MET A 181 -13.68 12.22 -27.65
N ARG A 182 -14.44 11.41 -26.89
CA ARG A 182 -15.85 11.71 -26.63
C ARG A 182 -16.02 13.03 -25.89
N GLN A 183 -15.18 13.30 -24.89
CA GLN A 183 -15.17 14.60 -24.20
C GLN A 183 -14.74 15.73 -25.13
N ALA A 184 -13.76 15.49 -26.01
CA ALA A 184 -13.32 16.51 -26.95
C ALA A 184 -14.36 16.86 -28.02
N ALA A 185 -15.15 15.88 -28.45
CA ALA A 185 -16.29 16.11 -29.34
C ALA A 185 -17.45 16.83 -28.63
N ALA A 186 -17.72 16.48 -27.37
CA ALA A 186 -18.80 17.07 -26.59
C ALA A 186 -18.50 18.50 -26.12
N ASN A 187 -17.24 18.78 -25.77
CA ASN A 187 -16.80 20.03 -25.13
C ASN A 187 -15.58 20.67 -25.82
N PRO A 188 -15.60 20.91 -27.15
CA PRO A 188 -14.41 21.24 -27.93
C PRO A 188 -13.71 22.53 -27.50
N ASN A 189 -14.49 23.53 -27.05
CA ASN A 189 -14.00 24.85 -26.66
C ASN A 189 -13.63 24.94 -25.17
N SER A 190 -13.97 23.93 -24.35
CA SER A 190 -13.64 23.90 -22.93
C SER A 190 -12.14 23.70 -22.73
N LEU A 191 -11.60 24.26 -21.65
CA LEU A 191 -10.19 24.09 -21.30
C LEU A 191 -9.93 22.67 -20.79
N ALA A 192 -9.02 21.95 -21.44
CA ALA A 192 -8.60 20.62 -21.03
C ALA A 192 -7.42 20.69 -20.05
N VAL A 193 -6.42 21.54 -20.35
CA VAL A 193 -5.21 21.66 -19.53
C VAL A 193 -4.81 23.12 -19.39
N VAL A 194 -4.34 23.50 -18.19
CA VAL A 194 -3.74 24.79 -17.91
C VAL A 194 -2.35 24.58 -17.30
N CYS A 195 -1.34 25.25 -17.85
CA CYS A 195 0.02 25.29 -17.32
C CYS A 195 0.48 26.75 -17.21
N ASN A 196 0.58 27.28 -15.98
CA ASN A 196 0.97 28.67 -15.71
C ASN A 196 0.10 29.75 -16.40
N LYS A 197 0.53 30.25 -17.57
CA LYS A 197 -0.19 31.25 -18.38
C LYS A 197 -0.74 30.66 -19.67
N GLU A 198 -0.35 29.44 -19.99
CA GLU A 198 -0.76 28.73 -21.19
C GLU A 198 -1.91 27.79 -20.88
N SER A 199 -2.75 27.58 -21.88
CA SER A 199 -3.89 26.67 -21.78
C SER A 199 -4.20 26.10 -23.15
N ILE A 200 -4.77 24.90 -23.16
CA ILE A 200 -5.18 24.20 -24.38
C ILE A 200 -6.61 23.72 -24.21
N SER A 201 -7.44 23.90 -25.24
CA SER A 201 -8.80 23.37 -25.26
C SER A 201 -8.80 21.88 -25.55
N TYR A 202 -9.93 21.22 -25.33
CA TYR A 202 -10.09 19.82 -25.70
C TYR A 202 -9.88 19.58 -27.20
N ALA A 203 -10.46 20.42 -28.08
CA ALA A 203 -10.30 20.27 -29.53
C ALA A 203 -8.84 20.43 -29.97
N GLU A 204 -8.12 21.39 -29.40
CA GLU A 204 -6.72 21.62 -29.75
C GLU A 204 -5.81 20.52 -29.22
N LEU A 205 -6.08 20.03 -28.01
CA LEU A 205 -5.37 18.90 -27.42
C LEU A 205 -5.59 17.62 -28.24
N ASP A 206 -6.83 17.37 -28.66
CA ASP A 206 -7.17 16.24 -29.52
C ASP A 206 -6.43 16.33 -30.86
N ARG A 207 -6.46 17.49 -31.53
CA ARG A 207 -5.77 17.74 -32.80
C ARG A 207 -4.26 17.52 -32.70
N ARG A 208 -3.58 18.16 -31.73
CA ARG A 208 -2.12 18.05 -31.56
C ARG A 208 -1.70 16.62 -31.20
N SER A 209 -2.43 15.95 -30.30
CA SER A 209 -2.13 14.56 -29.93
C SER A 209 -2.38 13.58 -31.09
N SER A 210 -3.40 13.82 -31.90
CA SER A 210 -3.68 13.03 -33.12
C SER A 210 -2.54 13.13 -34.13
N ARG A 211 -2.04 14.34 -34.44
CA ARG A 211 -0.91 14.51 -35.37
C ARG A 211 0.36 13.82 -34.88
N LEU A 212 0.65 13.97 -33.58
CA LEU A 212 1.80 13.30 -32.96
C LEU A 212 1.62 11.77 -32.95
N ALA A 213 0.39 11.26 -32.77
CA ALA A 213 0.11 9.82 -32.85
C ALA A 213 0.35 9.26 -34.27
N VAL A 214 -0.02 10.00 -35.33
CA VAL A 214 0.33 9.62 -36.72
C VAL A 214 1.84 9.55 -36.89
N LYS A 215 2.59 10.52 -36.35
CA LYS A 215 4.05 10.51 -36.36
C LYS A 215 4.60 9.26 -35.66
N LEU A 216 4.12 8.94 -34.46
CA LEU A 216 4.50 7.74 -33.71
C LEU A 216 4.22 6.45 -34.50
N ARG A 217 3.05 6.32 -35.12
CA ARG A 217 2.72 5.17 -35.99
C ARG A 217 3.65 5.09 -37.20
N SER A 218 4.00 6.23 -37.82
CA SER A 218 4.95 6.27 -38.94
C SER A 218 6.37 5.83 -38.54
N ARG A 219 6.69 5.90 -37.25
CA ARG A 219 7.94 5.40 -36.65
C ARG A 219 7.82 3.97 -36.11
N GLY A 220 6.68 3.30 -36.34
CA GLY A 220 6.49 1.88 -36.02
C GLY A 220 5.83 1.60 -34.67
N VAL A 221 5.33 2.62 -33.95
CA VAL A 221 4.55 2.38 -32.73
C VAL A 221 3.24 1.69 -33.08
N ARG A 222 2.93 0.62 -32.33
CA ARG A 222 1.76 -0.26 -32.50
C ARG A 222 1.31 -0.80 -31.13
N PRO A 223 0.13 -1.44 -31.03
CA PRO A 223 -0.29 -2.13 -29.82
C PRO A 223 0.80 -3.02 -29.20
N GLY A 224 1.05 -2.84 -27.91
CA GLY A 224 2.10 -3.55 -27.16
C GLY A 224 3.48 -2.88 -27.15
N CYS A 225 3.70 -1.82 -27.93
CA CYS A 225 4.93 -1.02 -27.82
C CYS A 225 4.93 -0.16 -26.55
N ILE A 226 6.09 -0.02 -25.93
CA ILE A 226 6.33 0.93 -24.84
C ILE A 226 7.06 2.14 -25.41
N VAL A 227 6.54 3.34 -25.16
CA VAL A 227 7.13 4.62 -25.59
C VAL A 227 7.50 5.42 -24.36
N ALA A 228 8.78 5.78 -24.25
CA ALA A 228 9.24 6.60 -23.13
C ALA A 228 8.77 8.05 -23.28
N ILE A 229 8.53 8.75 -22.17
CA ILE A 229 8.13 10.15 -22.18
C ILE A 229 8.74 10.88 -20.98
N THR A 230 9.23 12.10 -21.17
CA THR A 230 9.75 12.90 -20.05
C THR A 230 8.64 13.39 -19.14
N ALA A 231 8.88 13.33 -17.83
CA ALA A 231 7.89 13.59 -16.79
C ALA A 231 7.69 15.08 -16.42
N ASP A 232 8.33 16.02 -17.14
CA ASP A 232 8.18 17.45 -16.88
C ASP A 232 6.74 17.91 -17.12
N ARG A 233 6.17 18.64 -16.17
CA ARG A 233 4.78 19.09 -16.23
C ARG A 233 4.59 20.22 -17.23
N THR A 234 4.26 19.85 -18.45
CA THR A 234 3.97 20.77 -19.56
C THR A 234 2.72 20.33 -20.33
N ILE A 235 2.22 21.20 -21.21
CA ILE A 235 1.11 20.83 -22.11
C ILE A 235 1.58 19.74 -23.08
N GLU A 236 2.84 19.81 -23.52
CA GLU A 236 3.52 18.84 -24.37
C GLU A 236 3.56 17.44 -23.76
N MET A 237 3.74 17.34 -22.43
CA MET A 237 3.64 16.06 -21.72
C MET A 237 2.25 15.44 -21.92
N ILE A 238 1.17 16.21 -21.75
CA ILE A 238 -0.20 15.69 -21.92
C ILE A 238 -0.50 15.33 -23.38
N ILE A 239 -0.03 16.15 -24.33
CA ILE A 239 -0.12 15.84 -25.77
C ILE A 239 0.59 14.52 -26.07
N GLY A 240 1.81 14.33 -25.54
CA GLY A 240 2.60 13.12 -25.70
C GLY A 240 1.91 11.88 -25.14
N LEU A 241 1.35 11.96 -23.91
CA LEU A 241 0.59 10.87 -23.31
C LEU A 241 -0.57 10.42 -24.21
N LEU A 242 -1.42 11.36 -24.63
CA LEU A 242 -2.57 11.05 -25.49
C LEU A 242 -2.12 10.56 -26.86
N ALA A 243 -1.01 11.08 -27.41
CA ALA A 243 -0.47 10.62 -28.68
C ALA A 243 0.02 9.17 -28.61
N ILE A 244 0.71 8.80 -27.53
CA ILE A 244 1.16 7.41 -27.27
C ILE A 244 -0.07 6.50 -27.20
N LEU A 245 -1.06 6.85 -26.39
CA LEU A 245 -2.27 6.04 -26.24
C LEU A 245 -3.06 5.91 -27.56
N LYS A 246 -3.20 6.98 -28.34
CA LYS A 246 -3.84 6.94 -29.68
C LYS A 246 -3.05 6.09 -30.67
N SER A 247 -1.72 6.12 -30.60
CA SER A 247 -0.88 5.28 -31.45
C SER A 247 -0.99 3.78 -31.12
N GLY A 248 -1.59 3.42 -29.97
CA GLY A 248 -1.70 2.05 -29.45
C GLY A 248 -0.58 1.67 -28.48
N GLY A 249 0.39 2.58 -28.24
CA GLY A 249 1.48 2.34 -27.32
C GLY A 249 1.08 2.57 -25.85
N ALA A 250 1.87 1.99 -24.95
CA ALA A 250 1.85 2.30 -23.53
C ALA A 250 2.93 3.33 -23.20
N TYR A 251 2.61 4.35 -22.38
CA TYR A 251 3.62 5.33 -21.99
C TYR A 251 4.46 4.85 -20.81
N LEU A 252 5.76 5.17 -20.84
CA LEU A 252 6.72 4.94 -19.78
C LEU A 252 7.34 6.28 -19.35
N PRO A 253 6.96 6.83 -18.19
CA PRO A 253 7.49 8.11 -17.75
C PRO A 253 8.92 8.00 -17.26
N ILE A 254 9.76 8.94 -17.67
CA ILE A 254 11.17 9.09 -17.28
C ILE A 254 11.38 10.47 -16.67
N ASP A 255 11.91 10.52 -15.45
CA ASP A 255 12.29 11.78 -14.80
C ASP A 255 13.75 12.11 -15.12
N LEU A 256 13.98 13.19 -15.86
CA LEU A 256 15.34 13.63 -16.20
C LEU A 256 16.15 14.13 -14.99
N ARG A 257 15.50 14.37 -13.85
CA ARG A 257 16.17 14.69 -12.57
C ARG A 257 16.68 13.45 -11.85
N ALA A 258 16.24 12.25 -12.26
CA ALA A 258 16.80 11.01 -11.76
C ALA A 258 18.20 10.78 -12.34
N PRO A 259 19.07 10.02 -11.64
CA PRO A 259 20.41 9.70 -12.17
C PRO A 259 20.34 9.02 -13.53
N GLN A 260 21.31 9.33 -14.41
CA GLN A 260 21.34 8.76 -15.76
C GLN A 260 21.37 7.24 -15.76
N ALA A 261 22.14 6.61 -14.85
CA ALA A 261 22.22 5.15 -14.77
C ALA A 261 20.87 4.53 -14.37
N HIS A 262 20.10 5.19 -13.50
CA HIS A 262 18.76 4.75 -13.12
C HIS A 262 17.81 4.76 -14.33
N ASN A 263 17.80 5.85 -15.08
CA ASN A 263 16.98 5.96 -16.29
C ASN A 263 17.43 4.98 -17.38
N GLN A 264 18.72 4.73 -17.51
CA GLN A 264 19.26 3.75 -18.45
C GLN A 264 18.77 2.33 -18.12
N LEU A 265 18.80 1.92 -16.85
CA LEU A 265 18.28 0.61 -16.43
C LEU A 265 16.79 0.44 -16.79
N ILE A 266 15.98 1.48 -16.59
CA ILE A 266 14.55 1.48 -16.95
C ILE A 266 14.35 1.36 -18.47
N LEU A 267 15.13 2.11 -19.26
CA LEU A 267 15.03 2.08 -20.72
C LEU A 267 15.48 0.72 -21.28
N GLU A 268 16.55 0.14 -20.73
CA GLU A 268 17.05 -1.19 -21.10
C GLU A 268 16.04 -2.29 -20.76
N ASP A 269 15.52 -2.29 -19.53
CA ASP A 269 14.53 -3.28 -19.10
C ASP A 269 13.21 -3.17 -19.87
N SER A 270 12.76 -1.95 -20.17
CA SER A 270 11.51 -1.73 -20.91
C SER A 270 11.60 -2.03 -22.41
N GLY A 271 12.81 -2.02 -22.98
CA GLY A 271 13.02 -2.14 -24.42
C GLY A 271 12.42 -1.00 -25.24
N ALA A 272 12.17 0.17 -24.63
CA ALA A 272 11.59 1.31 -25.32
C ALA A 272 12.53 1.82 -26.43
N GLN A 273 12.06 1.83 -27.67
CA GLN A 273 12.84 2.25 -28.84
C GLN A 273 12.64 3.71 -29.23
N ILE A 274 11.53 4.32 -28.77
CA ILE A 274 11.17 5.71 -29.04
C ILE A 274 10.91 6.42 -27.72
N ALA A 275 11.34 7.68 -27.63
CA ALA A 275 11.03 8.58 -26.53
C ALA A 275 10.49 9.92 -27.04
N ILE A 276 9.41 10.39 -26.41
CA ILE A 276 8.97 11.78 -26.54
C ILE A 276 9.76 12.61 -25.53
N SER A 277 10.78 13.31 -26.03
CA SER A 277 11.71 14.09 -25.23
C SER A 277 12.51 15.06 -26.08
N LYS A 278 12.85 16.21 -25.51
CA LYS A 278 13.83 17.14 -26.09
C LYS A 278 15.28 16.74 -25.83
N SER A 279 15.56 16.12 -24.68
CA SER A 279 16.93 16.04 -24.13
C SER A 279 17.25 14.76 -23.38
N LEU A 280 16.44 13.71 -23.51
CA LEU A 280 16.83 12.38 -23.01
C LEU A 280 18.13 11.94 -23.69
N SER A 281 19.07 11.36 -22.93
CA SER A 281 20.40 11.05 -23.45
C SER A 281 20.32 10.09 -24.65
N ARG A 282 20.89 10.50 -25.79
CA ARG A 282 21.04 9.64 -26.98
C ARG A 282 21.89 8.39 -26.73
N SER A 283 22.69 8.38 -25.66
CA SER A 283 23.48 7.22 -25.26
C SER A 283 22.64 5.98 -24.95
N ALA A 284 21.32 6.14 -24.76
CA ALA A 284 20.39 5.03 -24.53
C ALA A 284 19.94 4.31 -25.83
N GLY A 285 20.37 4.76 -27.02
CA GLY A 285 19.98 4.14 -28.30
C GLY A 285 18.51 4.34 -28.68
N VAL A 286 17.81 5.26 -28.01
CA VAL A 286 16.38 5.55 -28.19
C VAL A 286 16.18 6.68 -29.21
N GLU A 287 15.29 6.50 -30.18
CA GLU A 287 14.90 7.55 -31.13
C GLU A 287 14.10 8.65 -30.39
N LEU A 288 14.52 9.90 -30.54
CA LEU A 288 13.87 11.03 -29.87
C LEU A 288 12.90 11.74 -30.81
N ILE A 289 11.70 11.99 -30.32
CA ILE A 289 10.73 12.91 -30.93
C ILE A 289 10.60 14.10 -29.99
N ASP A 290 11.06 15.27 -30.43
CA ASP A 290 10.97 16.51 -29.65
C ASP A 290 9.52 17.04 -29.68
N PRO A 291 8.79 17.05 -28.55
CA PRO A 291 7.41 17.52 -28.54
C PRO A 291 7.29 19.04 -28.70
N TYR A 292 8.40 19.79 -28.64
CA TYR A 292 8.45 21.23 -28.86
C TYR A 292 8.81 21.61 -30.31
N ASP A 293 9.23 20.65 -31.14
CA ASP A 293 9.51 20.88 -32.55
C ASP A 293 8.19 20.85 -33.36
N PRO A 294 7.82 21.92 -34.08
CA PRO A 294 6.67 21.91 -34.99
C PRO A 294 6.68 20.76 -36.01
N MET A 295 7.85 20.27 -36.42
CA MET A 295 7.99 19.14 -37.35
C MET A 295 7.51 17.81 -36.77
N SER A 296 7.35 17.71 -35.45
CA SER A 296 6.72 16.55 -34.81
C SER A 296 5.21 16.47 -35.07
N TYR A 297 4.61 17.55 -35.59
CA TYR A 297 3.18 17.70 -35.88
C TYR A 297 2.91 17.99 -37.37
N ASP A 298 3.85 17.66 -38.25
CA ASP A 298 3.79 17.91 -39.70
C ASP A 298 2.79 17.03 -40.45
N GLN A 299 2.20 16.05 -39.77
CA GLN A 299 1.22 15.14 -40.33
C GLN A 299 -0.14 15.84 -40.54
N PRO A 300 -0.87 15.52 -41.62
CA PRO A 300 -2.20 16.05 -41.84
C PRO A 300 -3.17 15.65 -40.73
N ASP A 301 -4.21 16.45 -40.51
CA ASP A 301 -5.34 16.08 -39.64
C ASP A 301 -6.11 14.95 -40.33
N LEU A 302 -5.66 13.71 -40.09
CA LEU A 302 -6.34 12.52 -40.57
C LEU A 302 -7.46 12.18 -39.59
N HIS A 303 -8.69 12.02 -40.09
CA HIS A 303 -9.70 11.23 -39.40
C HIS A 303 -9.22 9.78 -39.36
N THR A 304 -8.42 9.48 -38.34
CA THR A 304 -7.86 8.16 -38.09
C THR A 304 -8.74 7.48 -37.06
N GLU A 305 -9.26 6.31 -37.38
CA GLU A 305 -9.81 5.43 -36.35
C GLU A 305 -8.63 4.91 -35.52
N TRP A 306 -8.63 5.28 -34.24
CA TRP A 306 -7.62 4.80 -33.30
C TRP A 306 -8.05 3.42 -32.80
N GLU A 307 -7.51 2.38 -33.43
CA GLU A 307 -7.63 1.00 -32.94
C GLU A 307 -6.99 0.86 -31.55
N GLY A 308 -7.60 0.01 -30.71
CA GLY A 308 -7.10 -0.36 -29.40
C GLY A 308 -8.15 -1.11 -28.59
N HIS A 309 -7.69 -1.99 -27.70
CA HIS A 309 -8.53 -2.74 -26.80
C HIS A 309 -8.37 -2.25 -25.36
N SER A 310 -9.43 -2.37 -24.57
CA SER A 310 -9.38 -1.99 -23.15
C SER A 310 -8.42 -2.85 -22.32
N THR A 311 -8.04 -4.02 -22.84
CA THR A 311 -7.05 -4.93 -22.26
C THR A 311 -5.61 -4.63 -22.67
N ASP A 312 -5.40 -3.68 -23.60
CA ASP A 312 -4.06 -3.23 -23.96
C ASP A 312 -3.44 -2.40 -22.83
N LEU A 313 -2.10 -2.37 -22.80
CA LEU A 313 -1.37 -1.58 -21.82
C LEU A 313 -1.58 -0.09 -22.06
N ALA A 314 -1.96 0.64 -21.02
CA ALA A 314 -2.01 2.09 -21.02
C ALA A 314 -0.65 2.68 -20.60
N TYR A 315 -0.04 2.11 -19.57
CA TYR A 315 1.26 2.57 -19.07
C TYR A 315 2.08 1.50 -18.39
N VAL A 316 3.37 1.78 -18.28
CA VAL A 316 4.30 1.07 -17.41
C VAL A 316 4.95 2.08 -16.47
N ILE A 317 4.78 1.90 -15.16
CA ILE A 317 5.41 2.74 -14.14
C ILE A 317 6.37 1.89 -13.31
N TYR A 318 7.61 2.34 -13.16
CA TYR A 318 8.62 1.63 -12.39
C TYR A 318 8.55 1.99 -10.91
N THR A 319 8.60 0.96 -10.06
CA THR A 319 8.68 1.09 -8.59
C THR A 319 9.98 0.52 -8.06
N SER A 320 10.36 0.83 -6.82
CA SER A 320 11.53 0.24 -6.18
C SER A 320 11.29 -1.26 -5.95
N GLY A 321 12.02 -2.14 -6.63
CA GLY A 321 11.92 -3.58 -6.37
C GLY A 321 12.53 -3.97 -5.02
N SER A 322 12.01 -5.05 -4.43
CA SER A 322 12.51 -5.60 -3.16
C SER A 322 13.97 -6.08 -3.24
N THR A 323 14.43 -6.41 -4.44
CA THR A 323 15.80 -6.87 -4.71
C THR A 323 16.79 -5.74 -4.98
N GLY A 324 16.35 -4.48 -5.04
CA GLY A 324 17.19 -3.35 -5.46
C GLY A 324 17.05 -2.94 -6.92
N THR A 325 16.51 -3.81 -7.76
CA THR A 325 16.28 -3.51 -9.17
C THR A 325 14.88 -2.91 -9.35
N PRO A 326 14.73 -1.76 -10.04
CA PRO A 326 13.41 -1.22 -10.40
C PRO A 326 12.56 -2.27 -11.13
N LYS A 327 11.24 -2.27 -10.90
CA LYS A 327 10.29 -3.19 -11.54
C LYS A 327 9.16 -2.41 -12.22
N GLY A 328 8.91 -2.67 -13.50
CA GLY A 328 7.84 -1.99 -14.25
C GLY A 328 6.48 -2.63 -13.99
N VAL A 329 5.52 -1.89 -13.45
CA VAL A 329 4.14 -2.35 -13.27
C VAL A 329 3.35 -2.07 -14.54
N MET A 330 2.73 -3.11 -15.12
CA MET A 330 2.01 -3.03 -16.39
C MET A 330 0.50 -2.82 -16.17
N VAL A 331 0.01 -1.61 -16.43
CA VAL A 331 -1.41 -1.23 -16.23
C VAL A 331 -2.13 -1.12 -17.57
N ARG A 332 -3.36 -1.63 -17.61
CA ARG A 332 -4.24 -1.67 -18.79
C ARG A 332 -5.23 -0.51 -18.80
N HIS A 333 -5.78 -0.20 -19.96
CA HIS A 333 -6.78 0.86 -20.11
C HIS A 333 -7.99 0.69 -19.19
N GLN A 334 -8.56 -0.52 -19.12
CA GLN A 334 -9.77 -0.78 -18.33
C GLN A 334 -9.61 -0.47 -16.84
N GLU A 335 -8.40 -0.66 -16.28
CA GLU A 335 -8.13 -0.45 -14.86
C GLU A 335 -8.19 1.05 -14.53
N VAL A 336 -7.56 1.88 -15.38
CA VAL A 336 -7.59 3.34 -15.25
C VAL A 336 -9.01 3.87 -15.41
N ILE A 337 -9.77 3.32 -16.36
CA ILE A 337 -11.15 3.76 -16.60
C ILE A 337 -12.05 3.43 -15.42
N ASN A 338 -11.95 2.22 -14.85
CA ASN A 338 -12.68 1.86 -13.62
C ASN A 338 -12.43 2.88 -12.50
N PHE A 339 -11.15 3.18 -12.26
CA PHE A 339 -10.74 4.16 -11.26
C PHE A 339 -11.28 5.56 -11.54
N CYS A 340 -11.14 6.08 -12.77
CA CYS A 340 -11.62 7.42 -13.12
C CYS A 340 -13.15 7.55 -13.04
N CYS A 341 -13.91 6.51 -13.38
CA CYS A 341 -15.36 6.50 -13.22
C CYS A 341 -15.77 6.51 -11.75
N TRP A 342 -15.07 5.75 -10.90
CA TRP A 342 -15.29 5.81 -9.45
C TRP A 342 -14.97 7.20 -8.89
N LEU A 343 -13.84 7.78 -9.29
CA LEU A 343 -13.39 9.10 -8.80
C LEU A 343 -14.44 10.18 -9.09
N ASP A 344 -14.96 10.19 -10.31
CA ASP A 344 -16.01 11.12 -10.74
C ASP A 344 -17.29 10.94 -9.93
N ALA A 345 -17.78 9.70 -9.84
CA ALA A 345 -18.98 9.36 -9.09
C ALA A 345 -18.87 9.68 -7.59
N LYS A 346 -17.66 9.53 -7.01
CA LYS A 346 -17.38 9.78 -5.60
C LYS A 346 -17.42 11.27 -5.26
N TYR A 347 -16.87 12.12 -6.12
CA TYR A 347 -16.63 13.52 -5.79
C TYR A 347 -17.64 14.48 -6.43
N GLN A 348 -18.13 14.23 -7.64
CA GLN A 348 -19.19 15.02 -8.31
C GLN A 348 -19.00 16.54 -8.20
N ILE A 349 -17.76 17.02 -8.36
CA ILE A 349 -17.42 18.41 -8.06
C ILE A 349 -17.56 19.27 -9.31
N ALA A 350 -18.73 19.90 -9.42
CA ALA A 350 -19.13 20.82 -10.49
C ALA A 350 -19.26 20.17 -11.87
N ASP A 351 -20.10 20.76 -12.72
CA ASP A 351 -19.99 20.61 -14.16
C ASP A 351 -18.59 21.16 -14.53
N HIS A 352 -17.65 20.28 -14.90
CA HIS A 352 -16.24 20.59 -15.19
C HIS A 352 -15.32 20.80 -13.96
N PRO A 353 -14.87 19.71 -13.29
CA PRO A 353 -13.93 19.79 -12.17
C PRO A 353 -12.58 20.36 -12.58
N ARG A 354 -11.94 21.15 -11.70
CA ARG A 354 -10.59 21.69 -11.90
C ARG A 354 -9.66 21.01 -10.90
N ILE A 355 -8.85 20.08 -11.39
CA ILE A 355 -8.05 19.18 -10.55
C ILE A 355 -6.58 19.59 -10.61
N LEU A 356 -5.96 19.75 -9.44
CA LEU A 356 -4.52 20.00 -9.35
C LEU A 356 -3.75 18.76 -9.80
N GLN A 357 -2.77 18.95 -10.67
CA GLN A 357 -1.80 17.94 -11.06
C GLN A 357 -0.45 18.32 -10.45
N SER A 358 -0.19 17.78 -9.27
CA SER A 358 0.99 18.06 -8.43
C SER A 358 1.99 16.89 -8.43
N ALA A 359 1.49 15.66 -8.61
CA ALA A 359 2.30 14.46 -8.67
C ALA A 359 3.25 14.47 -9.88
N ASN A 360 4.41 13.83 -9.72
CA ASN A 360 5.30 13.58 -10.85
C ASN A 360 4.73 12.43 -11.68
N LEU A 361 4.88 12.47 -13.01
CA LEU A 361 4.35 11.47 -13.93
C LEU A 361 4.94 10.06 -13.67
N THR A 362 6.12 9.96 -13.07
CA THR A 362 6.72 8.68 -12.64
C THR A 362 6.01 8.04 -11.44
N PHE A 363 5.01 8.70 -10.86
CA PHE A 363 4.12 8.15 -9.85
C PHE A 363 2.72 8.04 -10.43
N ASP A 364 2.10 6.89 -10.19
CA ASP A 364 0.73 6.59 -10.62
C ASP A 364 -0.32 7.54 -10.04
N ALA A 365 -0.06 8.21 -8.91
CA ALA A 365 -0.88 9.32 -8.42
C ALA A 365 -1.11 10.44 -9.46
N SER A 366 -0.24 10.58 -10.46
CA SER A 366 -0.47 11.50 -11.58
C SER A 366 -1.69 11.14 -12.45
N VAL A 367 -2.04 9.84 -12.53
CA VAL A 367 -3.21 9.32 -13.27
C VAL A 367 -4.51 9.87 -12.67
N GLU A 368 -4.61 9.94 -11.35
CA GLU A 368 -5.77 10.53 -10.63
C GLU A 368 -6.06 11.95 -11.11
N SER A 369 -5.05 12.80 -11.11
CA SER A 369 -5.21 14.19 -11.52
C SER A 369 -5.44 14.35 -13.03
N ILE A 370 -4.69 13.62 -13.86
CA ILE A 370 -4.72 13.79 -15.32
C ILE A 370 -6.01 13.20 -15.90
N PHE A 371 -6.20 11.90 -15.73
CA PHE A 371 -7.31 11.20 -16.37
C PHE A 371 -8.61 11.36 -15.60
N GLY A 372 -8.56 11.57 -14.28
CA GLY A 372 -9.73 11.98 -13.50
C GLY A 372 -10.35 13.29 -13.98
N ALA A 373 -9.55 14.22 -14.51
CA ALA A 373 -10.06 15.44 -15.14
C ALA A 373 -10.47 15.20 -16.61
N LEU A 374 -9.55 14.68 -17.43
CA LEU A 374 -9.71 14.65 -18.89
C LEU A 374 -10.80 13.70 -19.39
N LEU A 375 -11.10 12.63 -18.64
CA LEU A 375 -12.15 11.68 -19.04
C LEU A 375 -13.56 12.12 -18.61
N ASN A 376 -13.64 13.09 -17.70
CA ASN A 376 -14.89 13.57 -17.10
C ASN A 376 -15.19 15.04 -17.47
N GLY A 377 -14.56 15.56 -18.53
CA GLY A 377 -14.82 16.92 -19.03
C GLY A 377 -14.25 18.05 -18.17
N GLY A 378 -13.40 17.74 -17.19
CA GLY A 378 -12.73 18.70 -16.31
C GLY A 378 -11.50 19.36 -16.93
N THR A 379 -10.79 20.15 -16.13
CA THR A 379 -9.52 20.77 -16.48
C THR A 379 -8.41 20.28 -15.55
N SER A 380 -7.33 19.73 -16.11
CA SER A 380 -6.09 19.43 -15.38
C SER A 380 -5.24 20.69 -15.21
N ILE A 381 -4.93 21.08 -13.97
CA ILE A 381 -4.17 22.27 -13.62
C ILE A 381 -2.75 21.87 -13.21
N LEU A 382 -1.79 22.05 -14.12
CA LEU A 382 -0.38 21.66 -13.93
C LEU A 382 0.36 22.71 -13.09
N ILE A 383 0.83 22.32 -11.90
CA ILE A 383 1.62 23.19 -11.01
C ILE A 383 3.12 22.89 -11.11
N ARG A 384 3.98 23.90 -11.24
CA ARG A 384 5.43 23.67 -11.25
C ARG A 384 5.95 23.24 -9.87
N SER A 385 6.99 22.40 -9.85
CA SER A 385 7.50 21.78 -8.61
C SER A 385 7.99 22.81 -7.60
N GLU A 386 8.58 23.92 -8.07
CA GLU A 386 9.15 24.96 -7.21
C GLU A 386 8.08 25.69 -6.39
N LEU A 387 6.84 25.76 -6.90
CA LEU A 387 5.74 26.39 -6.19
C LEU A 387 5.27 25.56 -4.99
N LEU A 388 5.49 24.24 -5.01
CA LEU A 388 5.17 23.34 -3.89
C LEU A 388 6.12 23.53 -2.71
N LEU A 389 7.25 24.22 -2.90
CA LEU A 389 8.21 24.55 -1.84
C LEU A 389 7.85 25.83 -1.07
N HIS A 390 6.91 26.61 -1.59
CA HIS A 390 6.59 27.95 -1.07
C HIS A 390 5.09 28.12 -0.88
N LYS A 391 4.65 28.10 0.39
CA LYS A 391 3.22 28.16 0.77
C LYS A 391 2.45 29.31 0.11
N ARG A 392 2.95 30.55 0.19
CA ARG A 392 2.28 31.70 -0.44
C ARG A 392 2.14 31.55 -1.95
N ALA A 393 3.20 31.09 -2.63
CA ALA A 393 3.19 30.90 -4.08
C ALA A 393 2.22 29.78 -4.50
N PHE A 394 2.13 28.70 -3.73
CA PHE A 394 1.12 27.67 -3.88
C PHE A 394 -0.30 28.25 -3.74
N HIS A 395 -0.58 29.00 -2.67
CA HIS A 395 -1.89 29.62 -2.44
C HIS A 395 -2.29 30.58 -3.57
N ASP A 396 -1.38 31.45 -4.01
CA ASP A 396 -1.62 32.38 -5.12
C ASP A 396 -1.92 31.63 -6.42
N PHE A 397 -1.24 30.51 -6.67
CA PHE A 397 -1.53 29.64 -7.81
C PHE A 397 -2.93 29.02 -7.73
N ILE A 398 -3.30 28.47 -6.57
CA ILE A 398 -4.63 27.87 -6.36
C ILE A 398 -5.74 28.90 -6.55
N ARG A 399 -5.62 30.09 -5.95
CA ARG A 399 -6.59 31.20 -6.11
C ARG A 399 -6.70 31.66 -7.56
N LYS A 400 -5.57 31.86 -8.23
CA LYS A 400 -5.55 32.30 -9.63
C LYS A 400 -6.26 31.30 -10.55
N HIS A 401 -6.05 30.00 -10.33
CA HIS A 401 -6.55 28.95 -11.21
C HIS A 401 -7.87 28.34 -10.75
N GLN A 402 -8.43 28.77 -9.62
CA GLN A 402 -9.71 28.30 -9.08
C GLN A 402 -9.76 26.77 -8.99
N VAL A 403 -8.76 26.18 -8.33
CA VAL A 403 -8.67 24.72 -8.21
C VAL A 403 -9.72 24.21 -7.23
N HIS A 404 -10.44 23.14 -7.62
CA HIS A 404 -11.51 22.52 -6.85
C HIS A 404 -11.06 21.28 -6.07
N ILE A 405 -10.21 20.45 -6.70
CA ILE A 405 -9.69 19.20 -6.12
C ILE A 405 -8.19 19.30 -6.00
N VAL A 406 -7.66 19.04 -4.80
CA VAL A 406 -6.24 19.15 -4.48
C VAL A 406 -5.72 17.81 -3.96
N PRO A 407 -5.19 16.94 -4.84
CA PRO A 407 -4.42 15.77 -4.43
C PRO A 407 -3.02 16.17 -3.97
N LEU A 408 -2.65 15.78 -2.75
CA LEU A 408 -1.34 16.02 -2.15
C LEU A 408 -0.93 14.83 -1.29
N VAL A 409 0.33 14.42 -1.37
CA VAL A 409 0.90 13.49 -0.39
C VAL A 409 0.90 14.11 1.01
N PRO A 410 0.85 13.32 2.10
CA PRO A 410 0.74 13.84 3.46
C PRO A 410 1.77 14.91 3.80
N THR A 411 3.02 14.76 3.38
CA THR A 411 4.10 15.73 3.63
C THR A 411 3.82 17.13 3.06
N LEU A 412 3.02 17.23 2.00
CA LEU A 412 2.64 18.49 1.36
C LEU A 412 1.34 19.10 1.91
N LEU A 413 0.58 18.39 2.77
CA LEU A 413 -0.64 18.93 3.35
C LEU A 413 -0.39 20.16 4.24
N SER A 414 0.83 20.31 4.75
CA SER A 414 1.25 21.52 5.48
C SER A 414 1.13 22.80 4.66
N LEU A 415 1.07 22.71 3.33
CA LEU A 415 0.77 23.86 2.44
C LEU A 415 -0.63 24.41 2.67
N LEU A 416 -1.55 23.60 3.22
CA LEU A 416 -2.93 23.99 3.50
C LEU A 416 -3.14 24.43 4.95
N THR A 417 -2.14 24.24 5.82
CA THR A 417 -2.20 24.69 7.22
C THR A 417 -1.65 26.11 7.32
N ASP A 418 -2.04 26.88 8.34
CA ASP A 418 -1.55 28.23 8.69
C ASP A 418 -2.19 29.40 7.94
N GLU A 419 -2.27 29.39 6.61
CA GLU A 419 -2.93 30.45 5.81
C GLU A 419 -4.46 30.38 5.83
N ASP A 420 -5.14 31.40 5.33
CA ASP A 420 -6.60 31.38 5.14
C ASP A 420 -7.03 30.23 4.22
N LYS A 421 -8.25 29.75 4.44
CA LYS A 421 -8.84 28.68 3.63
C LYS A 421 -8.92 29.12 2.16
N LEU A 422 -8.51 28.23 1.26
CA LEU A 422 -8.66 28.41 -0.17
C LEU A 422 -10.09 28.06 -0.56
N GLU A 423 -10.97 29.06 -0.63
CA GLU A 423 -12.42 28.86 -0.84
C GLU A 423 -12.78 28.09 -2.12
N SER A 424 -11.94 28.16 -3.17
CA SER A 424 -12.14 27.37 -4.39
C SER A 424 -12.01 25.86 -4.13
N VAL A 425 -11.21 25.46 -3.15
CA VAL A 425 -10.88 24.06 -2.87
C VAL A 425 -12.01 23.42 -2.08
N ARG A 426 -12.66 22.46 -2.71
CA ARG A 426 -13.82 21.74 -2.16
C ARG A 426 -13.41 20.39 -1.57
N VAL A 427 -12.41 19.75 -2.19
CA VAL A 427 -11.90 18.44 -1.77
C VAL A 427 -10.38 18.45 -1.77
N VAL A 428 -9.83 17.96 -0.65
CA VAL A 428 -8.43 17.64 -0.49
C VAL A 428 -8.32 16.12 -0.46
N ILE A 429 -7.49 15.57 -1.33
CA ILE A 429 -7.18 14.15 -1.37
C ILE A 429 -5.75 13.98 -0.88
N THR A 430 -5.53 13.01 -0.02
CA THR A 430 -4.19 12.59 0.38
C THR A 430 -4.04 11.09 0.30
N GLY A 431 -2.82 10.61 0.17
CA GLY A 431 -2.54 9.19 0.02
C GLY A 431 -1.08 8.94 -0.29
N GLY A 432 -0.74 7.66 -0.43
CA GLY A 432 0.63 7.24 -0.72
C GLY A 432 1.55 7.16 0.49
N ASP A 433 1.17 7.72 1.66
CA ASP A 433 1.94 7.65 2.91
C ASP A 433 1.04 7.67 4.15
N VAL A 434 1.60 7.46 5.34
CA VAL A 434 0.86 7.57 6.61
C VAL A 434 0.47 9.02 6.86
N LEU A 435 -0.82 9.26 7.09
CA LEU A 435 -1.32 10.58 7.49
C LEU A 435 -1.28 10.73 9.02
N GLU A 436 -0.42 11.64 9.49
CA GLU A 436 -0.29 11.95 10.92
C GLU A 436 -1.54 12.65 11.47
N ARG A 437 -1.92 12.29 12.70
CA ARG A 437 -3.13 12.81 13.37
C ARG A 437 -3.07 14.31 13.55
N GLU A 438 -1.94 14.87 13.99
CA GLU A 438 -1.82 16.31 14.20
C GLU A 438 -1.95 17.10 12.90
N LEU A 439 -1.40 16.56 11.80
CA LEU A 439 -1.49 17.21 10.49
C LEU A 439 -2.92 17.15 9.94
N LYS A 440 -3.56 15.98 10.05
CA LYS A 440 -4.98 15.78 9.75
C LYS A 440 -5.85 16.81 10.46
N ASP A 441 -5.71 16.93 11.79
CA ASP A 441 -6.55 17.81 12.61
C ASP A 441 -6.37 19.27 12.19
N ARG A 442 -5.15 19.71 11.86
CA ARG A 442 -4.90 21.06 11.36
C ARG A 442 -5.56 21.34 10.01
N VAL A 443 -5.59 20.37 9.09
CA VAL A 443 -6.25 20.52 7.77
C VAL A 443 -7.78 20.58 7.95
N ILE A 444 -8.35 19.69 8.76
CA ILE A 444 -9.80 19.68 9.04
C ILE A 444 -10.23 20.94 9.78
N ALA A 445 -9.42 21.45 10.72
CA ALA A 445 -9.71 22.68 11.44
C ALA A 445 -9.79 23.93 10.53
N LYS A 446 -9.17 23.88 9.34
CA LYS A 446 -9.33 24.93 8.30
C LYS A 446 -10.64 24.78 7.50
N GLY A 447 -11.44 23.74 7.76
CA GLY A 447 -12.73 23.50 7.11
C GLY A 447 -12.64 22.80 5.76
N TYR A 448 -11.53 22.12 5.45
CA TYR A 448 -11.41 21.30 4.24
C TYR A 448 -12.07 19.92 4.44
N LYS A 449 -12.69 19.40 3.38
CA LYS A 449 -13.05 17.98 3.30
C LYS A 449 -11.82 17.19 2.87
N LEU A 450 -11.31 16.34 3.76
CA LEU A 450 -10.09 15.57 3.56
C LEU A 450 -10.42 14.10 3.34
N TYR A 451 -9.91 13.52 2.26
CA TYR A 451 -10.04 12.10 1.96
C TYR A 451 -8.67 11.44 1.99
N ASN A 452 -8.58 10.27 2.61
CA ASN A 452 -7.37 9.44 2.60
C ASN A 452 -7.58 8.30 1.60
N HIS A 453 -6.71 8.24 0.60
CA HIS A 453 -6.65 7.25 -0.46
C HIS A 453 -5.52 6.27 -0.19
N TYR A 454 -5.79 5.01 -0.47
CA TYR A 454 -4.81 3.95 -0.41
C TYR A 454 -4.88 3.10 -1.68
N GLY A 455 -3.71 2.87 -2.27
CA GLY A 455 -3.51 1.82 -3.25
C GLY A 455 -2.03 1.67 -3.62
N PRO A 456 -1.54 0.45 -3.80
CA PRO A 456 -0.27 0.20 -4.45
C PRO A 456 -0.39 0.34 -5.98
N THR A 457 0.74 0.55 -6.65
CA THR A 457 0.79 0.71 -8.11
C THR A 457 0.29 -0.50 -8.87
N GLU A 458 0.50 -1.69 -8.31
CA GLU A 458 0.04 -2.96 -8.84
C GLU A 458 -1.48 -3.13 -8.90
N THR A 459 -2.23 -2.21 -8.28
CA THR A 459 -3.69 -2.21 -8.28
C THR A 459 -4.29 -0.88 -8.74
N THR A 460 -3.53 -0.14 -9.54
CA THR A 460 -3.98 1.07 -10.25
C THR A 460 -4.44 2.18 -9.31
N VAL A 461 -3.46 2.91 -8.78
CA VAL A 461 -3.61 4.19 -8.07
C VAL A 461 -4.31 4.10 -6.70
N VAL A 462 -5.59 3.75 -6.67
CA VAL A 462 -6.43 3.74 -5.46
C VAL A 462 -7.33 2.53 -5.47
N VAL A 463 -7.40 1.82 -4.34
CA VAL A 463 -8.30 0.68 -4.12
C VAL A 463 -9.19 0.83 -2.90
N MET A 464 -8.81 1.70 -1.96
CA MET A 464 -9.61 2.05 -0.81
C MET A 464 -9.58 3.56 -0.56
N ALA A 465 -10.68 4.10 -0.05
CA ALA A 465 -10.76 5.49 0.34
C ALA A 465 -11.62 5.66 1.61
N THR A 466 -11.24 6.63 2.46
CA THR A 466 -12.06 7.08 3.58
C THR A 466 -12.24 8.59 3.56
N ASP A 467 -13.42 9.04 3.99
CA ASP A 467 -13.55 10.39 4.53
C ASP A 467 -12.79 10.44 5.86
N VAL A 468 -11.98 11.47 6.06
CA VAL A 468 -11.11 11.56 7.20
C VAL A 468 -11.83 12.32 8.32
N GLU A 469 -12.33 11.56 9.29
CA GLU A 469 -13.07 12.09 10.44
C GLU A 469 -12.16 12.29 11.68
N GLN A 470 -12.72 12.81 12.77
CA GLN A 470 -11.98 13.21 13.97
C GLN A 470 -11.31 12.03 14.71
N ASP A 471 -11.91 10.83 14.68
CA ASP A 471 -11.51 9.74 15.57
C ASP A 471 -10.24 8.99 15.14
N GLN A 472 -10.17 8.47 13.91
CA GLN A 472 -9.04 7.65 13.45
C GLN A 472 -8.84 7.71 11.93
N VAL A 473 -7.57 7.75 11.50
CA VAL A 473 -7.20 7.61 10.10
C VAL A 473 -7.18 6.11 9.75
N THR A 474 -8.06 5.71 8.86
CA THR A 474 -8.13 4.34 8.30
C THR A 474 -7.75 4.38 6.81
N LEU A 475 -7.62 3.21 6.18
CA LEU A 475 -7.54 3.11 4.71
C LEU A 475 -8.93 3.20 4.07
N GLY A 476 -10.00 3.04 4.86
CA GLY A 476 -11.38 3.16 4.41
C GLY A 476 -11.96 1.88 3.82
N LYS A 477 -12.87 2.07 2.87
CA LYS A 477 -13.62 0.98 2.22
C LYS A 477 -13.16 0.78 0.78
N PRO A 478 -13.36 -0.40 0.19
CA PRO A 478 -13.00 -0.64 -1.21
C PRO A 478 -13.74 0.30 -2.17
N ILE A 479 -13.06 0.69 -3.26
CA ILE A 479 -13.67 1.45 -4.35
C ILE A 479 -14.47 0.55 -5.31
N ALA A 480 -15.08 1.13 -6.34
CA ALA A 480 -15.87 0.37 -7.31
C ALA A 480 -15.05 -0.76 -7.97
N ASN A 481 -15.72 -1.90 -8.17
CA ASN A 481 -15.20 -3.13 -8.78
C ASN A 481 -13.91 -3.66 -8.13
N THR A 482 -13.69 -3.32 -6.86
CA THR A 482 -12.49 -3.68 -6.09
C THR A 482 -12.90 -4.43 -4.84
N ARG A 483 -12.18 -5.51 -4.55
CA ARG A 483 -12.43 -6.38 -3.40
C ARG A 483 -11.17 -6.48 -2.57
N ILE A 484 -11.33 -6.35 -1.27
CA ILE A 484 -10.24 -6.38 -0.29
C ILE A 484 -10.44 -7.61 0.60
N TYR A 485 -9.33 -8.26 0.91
CA TYR A 485 -9.29 -9.39 1.81
C TYR A 485 -8.17 -9.17 2.81
N VAL A 486 -8.42 -9.45 4.08
CA VAL A 486 -7.37 -9.51 5.09
C VAL A 486 -7.12 -10.99 5.35
N LEU A 487 -5.96 -11.49 4.94
CA LEU A 487 -5.65 -12.91 4.92
C LEU A 487 -4.42 -13.23 5.77
N ASN A 488 -4.40 -14.43 6.34
CA ASN A 488 -3.21 -14.95 7.01
C ASN A 488 -2.20 -15.51 5.99
N ARG A 489 -1.08 -16.06 6.50
CA ARG A 489 0.02 -16.61 5.67
C ARG A 489 -0.40 -17.79 4.76
N ARG A 490 -1.55 -18.41 5.04
CA ARG A 490 -2.13 -19.53 4.28
C ARG A 490 -3.23 -19.08 3.31
N LEU A 491 -3.42 -17.76 3.14
CA LEU A 491 -4.50 -17.16 2.36
C LEU A 491 -5.90 -17.48 2.91
N GLU A 492 -6.02 -17.70 4.21
CA GLU A 492 -7.32 -17.85 4.89
C GLU A 492 -7.79 -16.51 5.45
N LEU A 493 -9.11 -16.27 5.45
CA LEU A 493 -9.73 -15.08 6.03
C LEU A 493 -9.30 -14.87 7.49
N CYS A 494 -8.74 -13.70 7.77
CA CYS A 494 -8.63 -13.21 9.14
C CYS A 494 -10.01 -12.72 9.61
N PRO A 495 -10.43 -13.07 10.84
CA PRO A 495 -11.61 -12.49 11.44
C PRO A 495 -11.52 -10.96 11.54
N ILE A 496 -12.66 -10.29 11.68
CA ILE A 496 -12.69 -8.84 11.84
C ILE A 496 -11.99 -8.48 13.15
N GLY A 497 -11.15 -7.44 13.11
CA GLY A 497 -10.28 -7.01 14.20
C GLY A 497 -8.96 -7.79 14.33
N VAL A 498 -8.75 -8.84 13.52
CA VAL A 498 -7.51 -9.62 13.49
C VAL A 498 -6.61 -9.14 12.36
N TRP A 499 -5.32 -8.95 12.68
CA TRP A 499 -4.31 -8.52 11.72
C TRP A 499 -3.99 -9.61 10.70
N GLY A 500 -3.87 -9.22 9.44
CA GLY A 500 -3.44 -10.06 8.33
C GLY A 500 -2.91 -9.24 7.18
N GLU A 501 -2.43 -9.93 6.15
CA GLU A 501 -2.00 -9.29 4.90
C GLU A 501 -3.22 -8.77 4.13
N ILE A 502 -3.18 -7.49 3.75
CA ILE A 502 -4.14 -6.89 2.83
C ILE A 502 -3.89 -7.47 1.44
N CYS A 503 -4.89 -8.11 0.87
CA CYS A 503 -4.87 -8.68 -0.47
C CYS A 503 -6.01 -8.07 -1.30
N ILE A 504 -5.76 -7.85 -2.59
CA ILE A 504 -6.62 -7.05 -3.45
C ILE A 504 -7.02 -7.85 -4.69
N ALA A 505 -8.30 -7.82 -5.03
CA ALA A 505 -8.84 -8.39 -6.26
C ALA A 505 -9.76 -7.40 -6.98
N GLY A 506 -10.10 -7.70 -8.24
CA GLY A 506 -11.04 -6.91 -9.04
C GLY A 506 -10.40 -6.15 -10.19
N ASP A 507 -11.16 -5.22 -10.76
CA ASP A 507 -10.87 -4.61 -12.06
C ASP A 507 -9.72 -3.59 -12.04
N GLY A 508 -9.21 -3.24 -10.85
CA GLY A 508 -8.01 -2.42 -10.68
C GLY A 508 -6.69 -3.20 -10.66
N VAL A 509 -6.72 -4.53 -10.54
CA VAL A 509 -5.50 -5.35 -10.49
C VAL A 509 -4.78 -5.34 -11.83
N SER A 510 -3.53 -4.87 -11.81
CA SER A 510 -2.68 -4.75 -12.99
C SER A 510 -2.32 -6.09 -13.62
N ARG A 511 -1.72 -6.05 -14.82
CA ARG A 511 -1.31 -7.27 -15.55
C ARG A 511 -0.18 -8.02 -14.85
N GLY A 512 0.66 -7.34 -14.07
CA GLY A 512 1.87 -7.89 -13.46
C GLY A 512 3.10 -7.01 -13.66
N TYR A 513 4.28 -7.60 -13.49
CA TYR A 513 5.55 -6.92 -13.65
C TYR A 513 6.19 -7.23 -15.02
N LEU A 514 6.67 -6.19 -15.69
CA LEU A 514 7.37 -6.30 -16.98
C LEU A 514 8.63 -7.15 -16.80
N ASN A 515 8.81 -8.15 -17.68
CA ASN A 515 9.97 -9.05 -17.72
C ASN A 515 10.29 -9.77 -16.39
N ARG A 516 9.30 -9.93 -15.51
CA ARG A 516 9.45 -10.50 -14.17
C ARG A 516 8.31 -11.46 -13.83
N ASP A 517 8.20 -12.53 -14.63
CA ASP A 517 7.20 -13.58 -14.44
C ASP A 517 7.32 -14.27 -13.07
N ASP A 518 8.55 -14.41 -12.57
CA ASP A 518 8.86 -14.93 -11.23
C ASP A 518 8.15 -14.13 -10.14
N LEU A 519 8.34 -12.81 -10.15
CA LEU A 519 7.74 -11.92 -9.16
C LEU A 519 6.23 -11.75 -9.39
N THR A 520 5.80 -11.82 -10.66
CA THR A 520 4.38 -11.76 -11.01
C THR A 520 3.65 -12.97 -10.43
N GLN A 521 4.18 -14.18 -10.57
CA GLN A 521 3.58 -15.39 -10.00
C GLN A 521 3.62 -15.39 -8.46
N GLU A 522 4.65 -14.79 -7.85
CA GLU A 522 4.75 -14.66 -6.40
C GLU A 522 3.67 -13.72 -5.82
N LYS A 523 3.43 -12.57 -6.48
CA LYS A 523 2.58 -11.50 -5.96
C LYS A 523 1.14 -11.53 -6.47
N PHE A 524 0.91 -12.03 -7.68
CA PHE A 524 -0.40 -12.13 -8.31
C PHE A 524 -0.83 -13.60 -8.33
N VAL A 525 -1.39 -14.05 -7.21
CA VAL A 525 -1.72 -15.46 -6.97
C VAL A 525 -3.15 -15.79 -7.39
N ALA A 526 -3.46 -17.07 -7.53
CA ALA A 526 -4.83 -17.53 -7.77
C ALA A 526 -5.73 -17.15 -6.58
N HIS A 527 -6.92 -16.66 -6.87
CA HIS A 527 -7.85 -16.23 -5.83
C HIS A 527 -8.45 -17.46 -5.09
N PRO A 528 -8.28 -17.57 -3.75
CA PRO A 528 -8.69 -18.77 -3.00
C PRO A 528 -10.21 -18.96 -2.90
N TYR A 529 -10.98 -17.87 -3.06
CA TYR A 529 -12.44 -17.89 -2.91
C TYR A 529 -13.20 -17.64 -4.23
N GLU A 530 -12.49 -17.38 -5.34
CA GLU A 530 -13.10 -17.02 -6.62
C GLU A 530 -12.29 -17.63 -7.77
N PRO A 531 -12.63 -18.86 -8.18
CA PRO A 531 -11.90 -19.56 -9.22
C PRO A 531 -11.76 -18.74 -10.51
N GLY A 532 -10.55 -18.68 -11.05
CA GLY A 532 -10.23 -17.96 -12.29
C GLY A 532 -9.94 -16.46 -12.11
N GLN A 533 -10.09 -15.91 -10.91
CA GLN A 533 -9.66 -14.54 -10.59
C GLN A 533 -8.24 -14.50 -10.03
N LEU A 534 -7.60 -13.35 -10.14
CA LEU A 534 -6.29 -13.06 -9.54
C LEU A 534 -6.46 -12.28 -8.24
N LEU A 535 -5.56 -12.55 -7.30
CA LEU A 535 -5.42 -11.84 -6.03
C LEU A 535 -4.00 -11.26 -5.95
N TYR A 536 -3.88 -9.95 -5.78
CA TYR A 536 -2.61 -9.28 -5.53
C TYR A 536 -2.29 -9.23 -4.04
N ARG A 537 -1.10 -9.70 -3.66
CA ARG A 537 -0.57 -9.71 -2.30
C ARG A 537 0.29 -8.47 -2.05
N THR A 538 -0.18 -7.57 -1.20
CA THR A 538 0.43 -6.24 -1.05
C THR A 538 1.69 -6.23 -0.16
N GLY A 539 1.82 -7.20 0.74
CA GLY A 539 2.76 -7.17 1.87
C GLY A 539 2.38 -6.18 2.99
N ASP A 540 1.32 -5.40 2.84
CA ASP A 540 0.79 -4.50 3.86
C ASP A 540 -0.06 -5.28 4.88
N ILE A 541 0.08 -4.95 6.16
CA ILE A 541 -0.71 -5.52 7.25
C ILE A 541 -1.85 -4.58 7.60
N GLY A 542 -3.05 -5.15 7.63
CA GLY A 542 -4.28 -4.46 8.01
C GLY A 542 -5.24 -5.37 8.77
N ARG A 543 -6.33 -4.78 9.24
CA ARG A 543 -7.47 -5.51 9.80
C ARG A 543 -8.78 -4.84 9.44
N TRP A 544 -9.83 -5.63 9.30
CA TRP A 544 -11.18 -5.11 9.17
C TRP A 544 -11.66 -4.53 10.49
N LEU A 545 -12.33 -3.38 10.42
CA LEU A 545 -13.15 -2.83 11.50
C LEU A 545 -14.59 -3.30 11.33
N GLN A 546 -15.40 -3.15 12.38
CA GLN A 546 -16.79 -3.63 12.38
C GLN A 546 -17.67 -2.95 11.32
N ASP A 547 -17.34 -1.72 10.95
CA ASP A 547 -18.06 -0.93 9.96
C ASP A 547 -17.62 -1.20 8.50
N GLY A 548 -16.68 -2.13 8.31
CA GLY A 548 -16.12 -2.46 7.00
C GLY A 548 -15.07 -1.47 6.51
N ARG A 549 -14.46 -0.65 7.37
CA ARG A 549 -13.21 0.06 7.05
C ARG A 549 -12.00 -0.83 7.37
N VAL A 550 -10.86 -0.56 6.72
CA VAL A 550 -9.59 -1.25 7.01
C VAL A 550 -8.64 -0.34 7.78
N GLU A 551 -8.13 -0.83 8.90
CA GLU A 551 -7.03 -0.19 9.64
C GLU A 551 -5.68 -0.72 9.13
N TYR A 552 -4.64 0.12 9.15
CA TYR A 552 -3.30 -0.20 8.66
C TYR A 552 -2.28 -0.23 9.81
N ALA A 553 -1.45 -1.27 9.86
CA ALA A 553 -0.40 -1.42 10.86
C ALA A 553 1.02 -1.23 10.31
N GLY A 554 1.23 -1.32 9.00
CA GLY A 554 2.58 -1.28 8.41
C GLY A 554 2.79 -2.36 7.36
N ARG A 555 4.07 -2.69 7.11
CA ARG A 555 4.49 -3.73 6.16
C ARG A 555 5.11 -4.92 6.86
N THR A 556 4.96 -6.09 6.25
CA THR A 556 5.67 -7.32 6.68
C THR A 556 7.12 -7.38 6.19
N ASP A 557 7.40 -6.75 5.05
CA ASP A 557 8.72 -6.71 4.45
C ASP A 557 9.52 -5.49 4.94
N SER A 558 10.79 -5.43 4.54
CA SER A 558 11.66 -4.31 4.87
C SER A 558 11.46 -3.08 3.98
N GLN A 559 10.40 -2.99 3.18
CA GLN A 559 10.13 -1.79 2.40
C GLN A 559 9.64 -0.67 3.31
N LEU A 560 10.09 0.54 3.01
CA LEU A 560 9.78 1.75 3.73
C LEU A 560 9.17 2.78 2.77
N LYS A 561 8.48 3.76 3.34
CA LYS A 561 8.06 4.96 2.61
C LYS A 561 8.88 6.14 3.12
N ILE A 562 9.76 6.66 2.26
CA ILE A 562 10.62 7.82 2.59
C ILE A 562 10.25 8.94 1.62
N ASN A 563 9.82 10.08 2.16
CA ASN A 563 9.29 11.19 1.37
C ASN A 563 8.17 10.75 0.40
N SER A 564 7.32 9.82 0.85
CA SER A 564 6.23 9.23 0.06
C SER A 564 6.69 8.43 -1.18
N ILE A 565 7.98 8.08 -1.24
CA ILE A 565 8.55 7.17 -2.23
C ILE A 565 8.75 5.81 -1.56
N LEU A 566 8.21 4.76 -2.17
CA LEU A 566 8.49 3.38 -1.75
C LEU A 566 9.98 3.12 -2.00
N VAL A 567 10.69 2.67 -0.97
CA VAL A 567 12.12 2.37 -1.03
C VAL A 567 12.41 1.09 -0.27
N HIS A 568 13.28 0.25 -0.85
CA HIS A 568 13.86 -0.87 -0.13
C HIS A 568 15.27 -0.46 0.35
N PRO A 569 15.56 -0.41 1.67
CA PRO A 569 16.88 -0.03 2.19
C PRO A 569 18.02 -0.87 1.63
N GLU A 570 17.75 -2.13 1.31
CA GLU A 570 18.70 -3.04 0.64
C GLU A 570 19.17 -2.50 -0.72
N THR A 571 18.33 -1.76 -1.46
CA THR A 571 18.71 -1.12 -2.73
C THR A 571 19.91 -0.19 -2.52
N ILE A 572 19.79 0.68 -1.52
CA ILE A 572 20.81 1.69 -1.18
C ILE A 572 22.06 0.98 -0.63
N ARG A 573 21.86 -0.01 0.24
CA ARG A 573 22.94 -0.85 0.78
C ARG A 573 23.75 -1.52 -0.34
N LYS A 574 23.09 -2.10 -1.36
CA LYS A 574 23.74 -2.75 -2.49
C LYS A 574 24.59 -1.77 -3.29
N HIS A 575 24.09 -0.57 -3.59
CA HIS A 575 24.87 0.46 -4.27
C HIS A 575 26.02 1.02 -3.41
N LEU A 576 25.85 1.16 -2.10
CA LEU A 576 26.97 1.49 -1.21
C LEU A 576 28.08 0.45 -1.29
N LYS A 577 27.70 -0.83 -1.29
CA LYS A 577 28.62 -1.95 -1.40
C LYS A 577 29.38 -2.05 -2.73
N THR A 578 29.00 -1.30 -3.76
CA THR A 578 29.78 -1.25 -5.01
C THR A 578 30.95 -0.27 -4.93
N HIS A 579 31.02 0.59 -3.91
CA HIS A 579 32.17 1.45 -3.66
C HIS A 579 33.32 0.64 -3.05
N SER A 580 34.52 0.70 -3.64
CA SER A 580 35.67 -0.15 -3.27
C SER A 580 36.10 -0.03 -1.81
N SER A 581 35.99 1.17 -1.24
CA SER A 581 36.34 1.44 0.17
C SER A 581 35.36 0.84 1.19
N ILE A 582 34.16 0.41 0.78
CA ILE A 582 33.15 -0.13 1.69
C ILE A 582 33.34 -1.64 1.88
N LYS A 583 33.45 -2.08 3.14
CA LYS A 583 33.52 -3.50 3.50
C LYS A 583 32.13 -4.07 3.72
N GLU A 584 31.39 -3.49 4.67
CA GLU A 584 29.99 -3.81 4.94
C GLU A 584 29.16 -2.55 5.08
N ALA A 585 27.86 -2.66 4.81
CA ALA A 585 26.92 -1.56 4.97
C ALA A 585 25.56 -2.07 5.42
N GLN A 586 24.83 -1.22 6.13
CA GLN A 586 23.42 -1.38 6.47
C GLN A 586 22.73 -0.03 6.36
N VAL A 587 21.51 -0.02 5.81
CA VAL A 587 20.66 1.17 5.79
C VAL A 587 19.42 0.90 6.64
N LEU A 588 19.09 1.84 7.53
CA LEU A 588 17.95 1.75 8.45
C LEU A 588 17.09 3.01 8.37
N GLU A 589 15.81 2.86 8.68
CA GLU A 589 14.93 3.97 9.00
C GLU A 589 15.12 4.40 10.44
N ILE A 590 15.20 5.70 10.67
CA ILE A 590 15.22 6.30 12.00
C ILE A 590 14.25 7.47 12.00
N LYS A 591 13.39 7.52 13.02
CA LYS A 591 12.46 8.63 13.22
C LYS A 591 13.13 9.72 14.04
N VAL A 592 13.41 10.87 13.43
CA VAL A 592 14.04 12.03 14.08
C VAL A 592 13.04 13.18 14.09
N ASN A 593 12.60 13.61 15.27
CA ASN A 593 11.58 14.66 15.46
C ASN A 593 10.28 14.40 14.67
N GLY A 594 9.79 13.16 14.69
CA GLY A 594 8.59 12.78 13.96
C GLY A 594 8.82 12.43 12.48
N ILE A 595 9.97 12.79 11.90
CA ILE A 595 10.24 12.60 10.47
C ILE A 595 11.07 11.33 10.26
N ASN A 596 10.59 10.44 9.40
CA ASN A 596 11.34 9.25 8.98
C ASN A 596 12.52 9.65 8.10
N LYS A 597 13.71 9.18 8.44
CA LYS A 597 14.95 9.42 7.70
C LYS A 597 15.72 8.12 7.51
N LEU A 598 16.47 8.03 6.42
CA LEU A 598 17.42 6.95 6.20
C LEU A 598 18.77 7.32 6.79
N VAL A 599 19.39 6.35 7.47
CA VAL A 599 20.77 6.42 7.96
C VAL A 599 21.54 5.22 7.43
N ALA A 600 22.71 5.48 6.86
CA ALA A 600 23.63 4.47 6.37
C ALA A 600 24.75 4.24 7.39
N TYR A 601 24.85 3.01 7.89
CA TYR A 601 25.94 2.54 8.73
C TYR A 601 26.88 1.72 7.87
N TYR A 602 28.18 1.90 8.02
CA TYR A 602 29.15 1.19 7.19
C TYR A 602 30.47 0.95 7.91
N THR A 603 31.16 -0.11 7.50
CA THR A 603 32.55 -0.38 7.83
C THR A 603 33.39 -0.23 6.56
N VAL A 604 34.65 0.15 6.71
CA VAL A 604 35.54 0.46 5.58
C VAL A 604 36.70 -0.52 5.46
N ASN A 605 37.16 -0.76 4.23
CA ASN A 605 38.46 -1.36 3.95
C ASN A 605 39.55 -0.28 3.94
N GLU A 606 39.21 0.92 3.48
CA GLU A 606 40.09 2.09 3.38
C GLU A 606 39.30 3.35 3.77
N PRO A 607 39.92 4.36 4.40
CA PRO A 607 39.22 5.59 4.79
C PRO A 607 38.49 6.25 3.62
N VAL A 608 37.22 6.58 3.81
CA VAL A 608 36.40 7.27 2.81
C VAL A 608 35.48 8.27 3.51
N SER A 609 35.29 9.45 2.92
CA SER A 609 34.40 10.45 3.49
C SER A 609 32.94 10.16 3.14
N ALA A 610 32.03 10.56 4.03
CA ALA A 610 30.58 10.53 3.77
C ALA A 610 30.19 11.30 2.48
N VAL A 611 30.95 12.35 2.12
CA VAL A 611 30.73 13.13 0.89
C VAL A 611 30.94 12.26 -0.35
N LEU A 612 32.05 11.52 -0.40
CA LEU A 612 32.35 10.61 -1.52
C LEU A 612 31.33 9.48 -1.64
N LEU A 613 30.87 8.93 -0.51
CA LEU A 613 29.82 7.90 -0.51
C LEU A 613 28.48 8.43 -1.02
N ARG A 614 28.14 9.67 -0.64
CA ARG A 614 26.94 10.35 -1.15
C ARG A 614 27.06 10.61 -2.65
N GLU A 615 28.20 11.11 -3.12
CA GLU A 615 28.48 11.32 -4.55
C GLU A 615 28.37 10.02 -5.34
N HIS A 616 28.93 8.92 -4.83
CA HIS A 616 28.80 7.60 -5.43
C HIS A 616 27.34 7.14 -5.51
N LEU A 617 26.56 7.30 -4.43
CA LEU A 617 25.15 6.93 -4.44
C LEU A 617 24.31 7.78 -5.42
N LEU A 618 24.63 9.07 -5.57
CA LEU A 618 23.93 9.95 -6.53
C LEU A 618 24.03 9.48 -7.98
N LEU A 619 24.97 8.57 -8.30
CA LEU A 619 25.06 7.96 -9.62
C LEU A 619 23.94 6.95 -9.89
N TYR A 620 23.33 6.38 -8.85
CA TYR A 620 22.45 5.21 -8.97
C TYR A 620 21.04 5.42 -8.39
N ILE A 621 20.90 6.20 -7.32
CA ILE A 621 19.63 6.34 -6.59
C ILE A 621 19.08 7.77 -6.65
N LEU A 622 17.76 7.90 -6.53
CA LEU A 622 17.09 9.21 -6.50
C LEU A 622 17.57 10.04 -5.29
N PRO A 623 17.84 11.35 -5.44
CA PRO A 623 18.22 12.21 -4.33
C PRO A 623 17.21 12.21 -3.16
N ALA A 624 15.92 12.03 -3.47
CA ALA A 624 14.84 11.98 -2.49
C ALA A 624 14.89 10.76 -1.55
N ILE A 625 15.64 9.71 -1.88
CA ILE A 625 15.85 8.52 -1.04
C ILE A 625 17.29 8.43 -0.51
N MET A 626 18.07 9.50 -0.61
CA MET A 626 19.45 9.54 -0.11
C MET A 626 19.49 9.43 1.42
N PRO A 627 20.39 8.62 2.02
CA PRO A 627 20.64 8.66 3.45
C PRO A 627 20.99 10.07 3.95
N SER A 628 20.28 10.48 4.99
CA SER A 628 20.48 11.78 5.63
C SER A 628 21.80 11.83 6.40
N GLN A 629 22.25 10.69 6.92
CA GLN A 629 23.49 10.52 7.66
C GLN A 629 24.23 9.26 7.19
N PHE A 630 25.57 9.34 7.29
CA PHE A 630 26.51 8.28 6.98
C PHE A 630 27.41 8.12 8.19
N ILE A 631 27.28 6.98 8.88
CA ILE A 631 27.95 6.70 10.14
C ILE A 631 28.92 5.55 9.90
N GLU A 632 30.21 5.87 9.92
CA GLU A 632 31.25 4.85 9.95
C GLU A 632 31.25 4.20 11.33
N ILE A 633 31.23 2.87 11.35
CA ILE A 633 31.29 2.06 12.57
C ILE A 633 32.45 1.09 12.48
N THR A 634 32.96 0.64 13.62
CA THR A 634 34.06 -0.32 13.68
C THR A 634 33.59 -1.74 13.35
N ASP A 635 32.44 -2.13 13.89
CA ASP A 635 31.80 -3.42 13.63
C ASP A 635 30.28 -3.36 13.84
N PHE A 636 29.55 -4.26 13.18
CA PHE A 636 28.10 -4.33 13.31
C PHE A 636 27.70 -5.03 14.63
N PRO A 637 26.85 -4.39 15.47
CA PRO A 637 26.42 -5.01 16.71
C PRO A 637 25.56 -6.24 16.38
N LEU A 638 25.83 -7.35 17.05
CA LEU A 638 25.05 -8.59 16.92
C LEU A 638 24.21 -8.82 18.17
N ASN A 639 23.05 -9.43 18.03
CA ASN A 639 22.24 -9.92 19.13
C ASN A 639 22.77 -11.28 19.63
N LEU A 640 22.17 -11.82 20.71
CA LEU A 640 22.55 -13.11 21.32
C LEU A 640 22.50 -14.30 20.34
N ASN A 641 21.79 -14.15 19.22
CA ASN A 641 21.67 -15.16 18.16
C ASN A 641 22.64 -14.92 16.98
N GLY A 642 23.60 -14.00 17.11
CA GLY A 642 24.56 -13.67 16.06
C GLY A 642 23.97 -12.93 14.86
N LYS A 643 22.75 -12.40 14.96
CA LYS A 643 22.11 -11.57 13.91
C LYS A 643 22.32 -10.08 14.22
N LEU A 644 22.32 -9.25 13.18
CA LEU A 644 22.41 -7.79 13.32
C LEU A 644 21.40 -7.24 14.35
N ASN A 645 21.91 -6.51 15.35
CA ASN A 645 21.13 -5.78 16.33
C ASN A 645 20.80 -4.37 15.81
N LYS A 646 19.70 -4.26 15.06
CA LYS A 646 19.24 -2.99 14.50
C LYS A 646 18.87 -1.95 15.57
N GLN A 647 18.36 -2.40 16.72
CA GLN A 647 17.94 -1.52 17.81
C GLN A 647 19.13 -0.75 18.39
N ALA A 648 20.25 -1.44 18.61
CA ALA A 648 21.48 -0.80 19.08
C ALA A 648 21.98 0.28 18.10
N LEU A 649 21.89 0.04 16.80
CA LEU A 649 22.24 1.04 15.78
C LEU A 649 21.32 2.26 15.84
N ILE A 650 20.02 2.06 15.97
CA ILE A 650 19.02 3.14 16.05
C ILE A 650 19.28 4.02 17.28
N GLU A 651 19.58 3.42 18.43
CA GLU A 651 19.85 4.13 19.67
C GLU A 651 21.05 5.08 19.56
N TRP A 652 22.12 4.69 18.85
CA TRP A 652 23.31 5.55 18.64
C TRP A 652 23.03 6.88 17.94
N VAL A 653 21.92 7.01 17.22
CA VAL A 653 21.55 8.25 16.51
C VAL A 653 20.54 9.08 17.31
N LEU A 654 19.81 8.43 18.23
CA LEU A 654 18.82 9.08 19.08
C LEU A 654 19.43 9.64 20.38
N THR A 655 20.60 9.16 20.78
CA THR A 655 21.47 9.72 21.82
C THR A 655 22.45 10.72 21.23
#